data_AF-A0A412FUX4-F1
#
_entry.id   AF-A0A412FUX4-F1
#
_cell.length_a   1.000
_cell.length_b   1.000
_cell.length_c   1.000
_cell.angle_alpha   90.00
_cell.angle_beta   90.00
_cell.angle_gamma   90.00
#
_symmetry.space_group_name_H-M   'P 1'
#
loop_
_entity.id
_entity.type
_entity.pdbx_description
1 polymer ?
#
loop_
_entity_poly.entity_id
_entity_poly.type
_entity_poly.pdbx_seq_one_letter_code
_entity_poly.pdbx_strand_id
1 'polypeptide(L)'
;MRKRLLIILACGLLASAGCTSAVEQRTFSEDGKTAVAYQETLLETQNKQTEQIAAQATGGTLDNPVVIVNPYGLSPLSALIQFDTETAEPVTVIVKGKQPQTDLTWTYEPSTSHCLPIIGLYPEQKTTVQLIVDDMVKELEIEGQALPENAFMAEVTIEHQNPQPNQLIFTTPSSTGYATGYDSQGEIRWILNVMMLWDLNLLEDGRITLSTNRLLDSPYYTTGFLTMDLLGHINAEYSVPGGYHHDLDQLPNGNFLIASDDFSGSTVEDVIVEVDRQTGAVVKSFDLKTILPQDQGKSLNWTAKDWFHNNSVDYNPAQNTLTVSGRHQDAVAVIDYDTQELIAIIGSPDGWPEEMKKYFLTPEGENFEWQWAQHAATWLDDRHIMMFDNGMYRSKTEENAVAAEDNYSRLVVYEVDLEARTIRQVKEYGKERGYTYYSPYISDVDFLGNDQWLVTSGGISWLDGKINNMPGSLTTYDRMEAYVTLIEGNQEQFEIKIPANIYRAEMIDVSKTTMTPLESGRLLGSLGVTAYQTEDDLESKLKFSEAQPIEEELAAKLTLTQEQDRLMVTATLNKHDNLDLILAKEEEVRIYPVQTDTQPGMCVAVFNQPKSPDVATLIQTVSAEGLDGTWHVYYQFNKQLIDARQIYRN
;
A
#
# COMPACT_ATOMS: atom_id res chain seq x y z
N MET A 1 -7.87 -23.95 94.80
CA MET A 1 -9.09 -24.51 94.16
C MET A 1 -8.70 -25.24 92.87
N ARG A 2 -8.98 -26.56 92.81
CA ARG A 2 -9.10 -27.52 91.65
C ARG A 2 -8.20 -27.33 90.40
N LYS A 3 -7.20 -28.22 90.15
CA LYS A 3 -7.16 -29.45 89.26
C LYS A 3 -7.26 -29.12 87.75
N ARG A 4 -6.48 -29.57 86.75
CA ARG A 4 -5.51 -30.68 86.42
C ARG A 4 -4.70 -30.22 85.16
N LEU A 5 -3.39 -30.44 85.03
CA LEU A 5 -2.64 -31.53 84.33
C LEU A 5 -2.67 -31.57 82.76
N LEU A 6 -1.47 -31.31 82.17
CA LEU A 6 -0.78 -31.81 80.94
C LEU A 6 -1.47 -31.85 79.55
N ILE A 7 -0.76 -31.38 78.49
CA ILE A 7 -0.09 -32.20 77.43
C ILE A 7 0.55 -31.29 76.33
N ILE A 8 1.79 -31.66 75.98
CA ILE A 8 2.68 -31.44 74.82
C ILE A 8 2.04 -30.90 73.51
N LEU A 9 2.70 -29.93 72.86
CA LEU A 9 2.55 -29.66 71.42
C LEU A 9 3.91 -29.80 70.72
N ALA A 10 3.96 -30.70 69.73
CA ALA A 10 5.13 -31.05 68.93
C ALA A 10 5.21 -30.18 67.66
N CYS A 11 6.45 -29.89 67.23
CA CYS A 11 6.78 -29.25 65.96
C CYS A 11 6.28 -30.05 64.75
N GLY A 12 5.67 -29.37 63.79
CA GLY A 12 5.44 -29.85 62.43
C GLY A 12 5.96 -28.82 61.43
N LEU A 13 7.09 -29.13 60.79
CA LEU A 13 7.51 -28.50 59.53
C LEU A 13 6.51 -28.90 58.45
N LEU A 14 5.78 -27.93 57.90
CA LEU A 14 5.08 -28.09 56.63
C LEU A 14 6.01 -27.58 55.53
N ALA A 15 6.58 -28.53 54.79
CA ALA A 15 7.18 -28.27 53.49
C ALA A 15 6.06 -27.92 52.51
N SER A 16 6.03 -26.67 52.05
CA SER A 16 5.32 -26.31 50.82
C SER A 16 6.10 -26.92 49.65
N ALA A 17 5.70 -28.12 49.23
CA ALA A 17 6.03 -28.62 47.91
C ALA A 17 5.39 -27.66 46.90
N GLY A 18 6.20 -26.81 46.26
CA GLY A 18 5.79 -26.12 45.06
C GLY A 18 5.42 -27.15 44.01
N CYS A 19 4.16 -27.17 43.58
CA CYS A 19 3.79 -27.81 42.32
C CYS A 19 4.38 -26.95 41.19
N THR A 20 5.62 -27.19 40.83
CA THR A 20 6.09 -26.90 39.47
C THR A 20 5.42 -27.94 38.57
N SER A 21 4.50 -27.52 37.72
CA SER A 21 4.01 -28.35 36.62
C SER A 21 5.23 -28.85 35.84
N ALA A 22 5.49 -30.16 35.89
CA ALA A 22 6.53 -30.77 35.08
C ALA A 22 6.17 -30.54 33.61
N VAL A 23 6.94 -29.68 32.94
CA VAL A 23 6.88 -29.53 31.48
C VAL A 23 7.32 -30.89 30.92
N GLU A 24 6.46 -31.51 30.12
CA GLU A 24 6.77 -32.77 29.45
C GLU A 24 7.87 -32.48 28.42
N GLN A 25 9.10 -32.93 28.68
CA GLN A 25 10.22 -32.75 27.75
C GLN A 25 9.93 -33.51 26.45
N ARG A 26 9.68 -32.78 25.37
CA ARG A 26 9.45 -33.35 24.03
C ARG A 26 10.78 -33.59 23.35
N THR A 27 10.92 -34.74 22.72
CA THR A 27 12.05 -35.01 21.81
C THR A 27 11.57 -34.92 20.37
N PHE A 28 12.21 -34.03 19.60
CA PHE A 28 11.96 -33.90 18.17
C PHE A 28 13.19 -34.39 17.41
N SER A 29 12.98 -35.16 16.33
CA SER A 29 14.04 -35.59 15.43
C SER A 29 14.07 -34.72 14.18
N GLU A 30 15.26 -34.42 13.68
CA GLU A 30 15.46 -33.81 12.37
C GLU A 30 15.56 -34.85 11.24
N ASP A 31 15.61 -36.14 11.57
CA ASP A 31 15.78 -37.22 10.60
C ASP A 31 14.62 -37.22 9.58
N GLY A 32 14.97 -37.11 8.30
CA GLY A 32 14.00 -37.10 7.21
C GLY A 32 13.25 -35.78 7.03
N LYS A 33 13.64 -34.70 7.72
CA LYS A 33 13.08 -33.36 7.54
C LYS A 33 13.97 -32.49 6.62
N THR A 34 13.35 -31.59 5.87
CA THR A 34 14.04 -30.59 5.05
C THR A 34 13.92 -29.20 5.68
N ALA A 35 14.81 -28.28 5.32
CA ALA A 35 14.63 -26.88 5.70
C ALA A 35 13.41 -26.29 4.95
N VAL A 36 12.70 -25.37 5.59
CA VAL A 36 11.72 -24.52 4.91
C VAL A 36 12.42 -23.80 3.75
N ALA A 37 11.76 -23.77 2.58
CA ALA A 37 12.34 -23.18 1.39
C ALA A 37 12.44 -21.66 1.54
N TYR A 38 13.62 -21.11 1.27
CA TYR A 38 13.84 -19.66 1.28
C TYR A 38 13.39 -19.04 -0.04
N GLN A 39 12.58 -17.99 0.05
CA GLN A 39 12.13 -17.18 -1.06
C GLN A 39 12.82 -15.82 -0.95
N GLU A 40 13.66 -15.50 -1.92
CA GLU A 40 14.37 -14.24 -1.96
C GLU A 40 13.40 -13.08 -2.23
N THR A 41 13.54 -12.01 -1.46
CA THR A 41 12.75 -10.79 -1.62
C THR A 41 13.27 -9.93 -2.77
N LEU A 42 12.48 -8.95 -3.19
CA LEU A 42 12.89 -8.00 -4.22
C LEU A 42 14.11 -7.18 -3.78
N LEU A 43 14.12 -6.74 -2.52
CA LEU A 43 15.24 -6.01 -1.92
C LEU A 43 16.55 -6.81 -1.96
N GLU A 44 16.50 -8.09 -1.58
CA GLU A 44 17.70 -8.96 -1.60
C GLU A 44 18.21 -9.18 -3.03
N THR A 45 17.28 -9.43 -3.97
CA THR A 45 17.60 -9.61 -5.39
C THR A 45 18.29 -8.36 -5.93
N GLN A 46 17.74 -7.18 -5.64
CA GLN A 46 18.31 -5.90 -6.01
C GLN A 46 19.68 -5.64 -5.37
N ASN A 47 19.86 -5.98 -4.09
CA ASN A 47 21.14 -5.76 -3.41
C ASN A 47 22.27 -6.54 -4.09
N LYS A 48 22.00 -7.78 -4.54
CA LYS A 48 22.96 -8.55 -5.37
C LYS A 48 23.23 -7.89 -6.72
N GLN A 49 22.22 -7.29 -7.35
CA GLN A 49 22.39 -6.55 -8.61
C GLN A 49 23.18 -5.26 -8.41
N THR A 50 23.01 -4.57 -7.28
CA THR A 50 23.69 -3.30 -6.96
C THR A 50 25.21 -3.47 -7.02
N GLU A 51 25.74 -4.54 -6.44
CA GLU A 51 27.18 -4.87 -6.53
C GLU A 51 27.64 -5.09 -7.97
N GLN A 52 26.83 -5.74 -8.79
CA GLN A 52 27.13 -6.02 -10.19
C GLN A 52 27.09 -4.74 -11.04
N ILE A 53 26.10 -3.88 -10.80
CA ILE A 53 25.94 -2.58 -11.46
C ILE A 53 27.12 -1.68 -11.08
N ALA A 54 27.47 -1.58 -9.80
CA ALA A 54 28.61 -0.78 -9.35
C ALA A 54 29.94 -1.25 -9.98
N ALA A 55 30.11 -2.54 -10.20
CA ALA A 55 31.29 -3.07 -10.91
C ALA A 55 31.29 -2.75 -12.42
N GLN A 56 30.12 -2.71 -13.05
CA GLN A 56 29.96 -2.43 -14.47
C GLN A 56 29.99 -0.92 -14.79
N ALA A 57 29.40 -0.10 -13.92
CA ALA A 57 29.30 1.35 -14.04
C ALA A 57 30.62 2.02 -13.60
N THR A 58 31.72 1.68 -14.26
CA THR A 58 33.03 2.32 -14.05
C THR A 58 33.71 2.65 -15.37
N GLY A 59 34.48 3.74 -15.40
CA GLY A 59 35.23 4.17 -16.58
C GLY A 59 34.34 4.69 -17.71
N GLY A 60 34.77 4.48 -18.96
CA GLY A 60 34.09 5.01 -20.15
C GLY A 60 34.52 6.42 -20.51
N THR A 61 34.17 6.86 -21.72
CA THR A 61 34.37 8.24 -22.18
C THR A 61 33.06 8.77 -22.76
N LEU A 62 32.89 10.09 -22.89
CA LEU A 62 31.70 10.66 -23.53
C LEU A 62 31.40 10.03 -24.91
N ASP A 63 32.44 9.71 -25.68
CA ASP A 63 32.28 9.08 -27.00
C ASP A 63 31.88 7.60 -26.96
N ASN A 64 32.29 6.90 -25.91
CA ASN A 64 32.01 5.48 -25.69
C ASN A 64 31.68 5.24 -24.21
N PRO A 65 30.49 5.69 -23.76
CA PRO A 65 30.07 5.53 -22.38
C PRO A 65 29.65 4.08 -22.14
N VAL A 66 29.67 3.67 -20.88
CA VAL A 66 29.00 2.43 -20.45
C VAL A 66 27.50 2.72 -20.35
N VAL A 67 26.67 1.84 -20.90
CA VAL A 67 25.20 1.96 -20.86
C VAL A 67 24.62 0.65 -20.35
N ILE A 68 23.85 0.71 -19.26
CA ILE A 68 23.18 -0.44 -18.65
C ILE A 68 21.67 -0.19 -18.69
N VAL A 69 20.96 -0.89 -19.58
CA VAL A 69 19.49 -0.78 -19.69
C VAL A 69 18.82 -1.62 -18.61
N ASN A 70 17.78 -1.06 -17.97
CA ASN A 70 17.04 -1.67 -16.88
C ASN A 70 17.96 -2.28 -15.80
N PRO A 71 18.81 -1.45 -15.15
CA PRO A 71 19.92 -1.94 -14.33
C PRO A 71 19.48 -2.89 -13.21
N TYR A 72 18.35 -2.59 -12.54
CA TYR A 72 17.79 -3.41 -11.45
C TYR A 72 16.75 -4.43 -11.92
N GLY A 73 16.50 -4.52 -13.23
CA GLY A 73 15.50 -5.45 -13.75
C GLY A 73 14.05 -5.09 -13.40
N LEU A 74 13.78 -3.91 -12.82
CA LEU A 74 12.46 -3.48 -12.35
C LEU A 74 11.78 -2.42 -13.22
N SER A 75 12.58 -1.53 -13.81
CA SER A 75 12.13 -0.39 -14.61
C SER A 75 12.61 -0.56 -16.06
N PRO A 76 11.89 -1.36 -16.89
CA PRO A 76 12.30 -1.72 -18.26
C PRO A 76 12.56 -0.56 -19.21
N LEU A 77 12.05 0.63 -18.89
CA LEU A 77 12.16 1.85 -19.70
C LEU A 77 13.17 2.87 -19.14
N SER A 78 14.13 2.37 -18.37
CA SER A 78 15.23 3.14 -17.81
C SER A 78 16.60 2.62 -18.24
N ALA A 79 17.63 3.44 -18.07
CA ALA A 79 19.02 3.03 -18.24
C ALA A 79 19.95 3.80 -17.29
N LEU A 80 21.14 3.28 -17.05
CA LEU A 80 22.22 3.97 -16.36
C LEU A 80 23.37 4.22 -17.35
N ILE A 81 23.84 5.46 -17.43
CA ILE A 81 24.99 5.83 -18.27
C ILE A 81 26.16 6.20 -17.38
N GLN A 82 27.33 5.61 -17.62
CA GLN A 82 28.58 5.94 -16.94
C GLN A 82 29.66 6.41 -17.93
N PHE A 83 30.33 7.51 -17.61
CA PHE A 83 31.58 7.94 -18.27
C PHE A 83 32.40 8.88 -17.39
N ASP A 84 33.69 9.00 -17.69
CA ASP A 84 34.57 9.96 -17.02
C ASP A 84 34.96 11.11 -17.96
N THR A 85 35.28 12.27 -17.36
CA THR A 85 35.75 13.49 -18.01
C THR A 85 37.04 13.97 -17.33
N GLU A 86 37.89 14.69 -18.07
CA GLU A 86 39.18 15.18 -17.51
C GLU A 86 38.99 16.30 -16.50
N THR A 87 37.97 17.13 -16.71
CA THR A 87 37.56 18.26 -15.86
C THR A 87 36.17 18.02 -15.31
N ALA A 88 35.83 18.68 -14.20
CA ALA A 88 34.51 18.55 -13.61
C ALA A 88 33.50 19.36 -14.45
N GLU A 89 32.65 18.67 -15.20
CA GLU A 89 31.70 19.30 -16.12
C GLU A 89 30.26 18.96 -15.75
N PRO A 90 29.30 19.89 -15.87
CA PRO A 90 27.88 19.53 -15.81
C PRO A 90 27.49 18.75 -17.07
N VAL A 91 26.46 17.92 -16.97
CA VAL A 91 25.93 17.16 -18.11
C VAL A 91 24.45 17.42 -18.25
N THR A 92 24.04 18.02 -19.36
CA THR A 92 22.60 18.09 -19.71
C THR A 92 22.22 16.84 -20.49
N VAL A 93 21.20 16.14 -20.01
CA VAL A 93 20.60 14.99 -20.67
C VAL A 93 19.31 15.43 -21.34
N ILE A 94 19.09 14.98 -22.58
CA ILE A 94 17.80 15.06 -23.27
C ILE A 94 17.41 13.66 -23.75
N VAL A 95 16.34 13.10 -23.19
CA VAL A 95 15.71 11.86 -23.66
C VAL A 95 14.62 12.23 -24.66
N LYS A 96 14.88 11.98 -25.94
CA LYS A 96 14.04 12.47 -27.03
C LYS A 96 12.66 11.81 -27.02
N GLY A 97 11.63 12.64 -27.08
CA GLY A 97 10.26 12.21 -27.32
C GLY A 97 9.98 11.95 -28.80
N LYS A 98 8.82 11.36 -29.10
CA LYS A 98 8.31 11.28 -30.49
C LYS A 98 8.06 12.68 -31.08
N GLN A 99 7.86 13.69 -30.24
CA GLN A 99 7.73 15.09 -30.62
C GLN A 99 8.56 15.96 -29.66
N PRO A 100 9.04 17.15 -30.07
CA PRO A 100 9.91 17.98 -29.23
C PRO A 100 9.33 18.33 -27.86
N GLN A 101 8.01 18.45 -27.75
CA GLN A 101 7.34 18.77 -26.49
C GLN A 101 7.23 17.58 -25.51
N THR A 102 7.55 16.35 -25.95
CA THR A 102 7.66 15.17 -25.07
C THR A 102 9.11 14.75 -24.82
N ASP A 103 10.07 15.63 -25.13
CA ASP A 103 11.44 15.52 -24.67
C ASP A 103 11.49 15.67 -23.15
N LEU A 104 12.32 14.85 -22.50
CA LEU A 104 12.64 14.99 -21.07
C LEU A 104 14.09 15.48 -20.95
N THR A 105 14.29 16.63 -20.31
CA THR A 105 15.55 17.37 -20.24
C THR A 105 15.90 17.80 -18.82
N TRP A 106 17.10 17.46 -18.35
CA TRP A 106 17.61 17.93 -17.06
C TRP A 106 19.14 18.00 -17.06
N THR A 107 19.72 18.67 -16.05
CA THR A 107 21.18 18.86 -15.95
C THR A 107 21.70 18.34 -14.63
N TYR A 108 22.75 17.53 -14.69
CA TYR A 108 23.47 17.05 -13.52
C TYR A 108 24.57 18.02 -13.10
N GLU A 109 24.81 18.06 -11.80
CA GLU A 109 25.87 18.87 -11.20
C GLU A 109 27.26 18.49 -11.74
N PRO A 110 28.22 19.44 -11.77
CA PRO A 110 29.55 19.17 -12.28
C PRO A 110 30.28 18.02 -11.56
N SER A 111 30.81 17.07 -12.34
CA SER A 111 31.60 15.94 -11.85
C SER A 111 32.66 15.54 -12.87
N THR A 112 33.73 14.86 -12.42
CA THR A 112 34.68 14.18 -13.31
C THR A 112 34.26 12.74 -13.61
N SER A 113 33.39 12.17 -12.77
CA SER A 113 32.84 10.82 -12.94
C SER A 113 31.32 10.90 -12.94
N HIS A 114 30.73 10.58 -14.09
CA HIS A 114 29.31 10.75 -14.37
C HIS A 114 28.61 9.41 -14.30
N CYS A 115 27.60 9.31 -13.45
CA CYS A 115 26.72 8.15 -13.30
C CYS A 115 25.27 8.66 -13.39
N LEU A 116 24.70 8.60 -14.58
CA LEU A 116 23.51 9.36 -14.97
C LEU A 116 22.29 8.43 -15.12
N PRO A 117 21.26 8.51 -14.26
CA PRO A 117 20.02 7.78 -14.46
C PRO A 117 19.24 8.35 -15.65
N ILE A 118 18.87 7.50 -16.60
CA ILE A 118 18.10 7.86 -17.78
C ILE A 118 16.70 7.27 -17.64
N ILE A 119 15.70 8.14 -17.58
CA ILE A 119 14.28 7.79 -17.49
C ILE A 119 13.57 8.24 -18.77
N GLY A 120 12.56 7.51 -19.22
CA GLY A 120 11.77 7.94 -20.37
C GLY A 120 12.09 7.23 -21.67
N LEU A 121 12.69 6.04 -21.65
CA LEU A 121 12.85 5.26 -22.87
C LEU A 121 11.49 4.76 -23.38
N TYR A 122 11.40 4.47 -24.67
CA TYR A 122 10.24 3.81 -25.24
C TYR A 122 10.43 2.29 -25.32
N PRO A 123 9.35 1.49 -25.22
CA PRO A 123 9.42 0.04 -25.28
C PRO A 123 9.77 -0.47 -26.68
N GLU A 124 10.67 -1.45 -26.75
CA GLU A 124 11.04 -2.21 -27.97
C GLU A 124 11.42 -1.32 -29.18
N GLN A 125 11.91 -0.12 -28.89
CA GLN A 125 12.39 0.81 -29.90
C GLN A 125 13.54 1.64 -29.37
N LYS A 126 14.40 2.07 -30.29
CA LYS A 126 15.51 2.96 -29.98
C LYS A 126 14.99 4.35 -29.67
N THR A 127 15.42 4.86 -28.52
CA THR A 127 15.20 6.23 -28.07
C THR A 127 16.54 6.96 -28.17
N THR A 128 16.55 8.10 -28.86
CA THR A 128 17.73 8.96 -28.90
C THR A 128 17.90 9.65 -27.55
N VAL A 129 19.08 9.51 -26.95
CA VAL A 129 19.49 10.19 -25.72
C VAL A 129 20.67 11.09 -26.04
N GLN A 130 20.52 12.38 -25.80
CA GLN A 130 21.58 13.38 -26.00
C GLN A 130 22.27 13.66 -24.66
N LEU A 131 23.59 13.59 -24.65
CA LEU A 131 24.45 14.06 -23.57
C LEU A 131 25.15 15.32 -24.06
N ILE A 132 24.95 16.43 -23.36
CA ILE A 132 25.55 17.72 -23.68
C ILE A 132 26.56 18.05 -22.59
N VAL A 133 27.83 18.18 -23.00
CA VAL A 133 28.96 18.56 -22.14
C VAL A 133 29.69 19.69 -22.85
N ASP A 134 29.72 20.87 -22.25
CA ASP A 134 30.12 22.12 -22.91
C ASP A 134 29.38 22.35 -24.25
N ASP A 135 30.12 22.53 -25.35
CA ASP A 135 29.60 22.69 -26.71
C ASP A 135 29.44 21.35 -27.45
N MET A 136 29.77 20.22 -26.82
CA MET A 136 29.69 18.89 -27.42
C MET A 136 28.32 18.27 -27.17
N VAL A 137 27.69 17.81 -28.25
CA VAL A 137 26.46 17.01 -28.20
C VAL A 137 26.79 15.58 -28.63
N LYS A 138 26.62 14.63 -27.72
CA LYS A 138 26.73 13.20 -28.00
C LYS A 138 25.35 12.59 -28.06
N GLU A 139 25.03 11.94 -29.18
CA GLU A 139 23.82 11.14 -29.33
C GLU A 139 24.11 9.66 -29.10
N LEU A 140 23.23 9.02 -28.32
CA LEU A 140 23.18 7.59 -28.07
C LEU A 140 21.81 7.07 -28.47
N GLU A 141 21.77 5.86 -29.03
CA GLU A 141 20.53 5.17 -29.34
C GLU A 141 20.35 4.03 -28.34
N ILE A 142 19.39 4.19 -27.43
CA ILE A 142 19.15 3.23 -26.33
C ILE A 142 17.78 2.60 -26.53
N GLU A 143 17.73 1.27 -26.57
CA GLU A 143 16.50 0.50 -26.77
C GLU A 143 15.92 0.08 -25.42
N GLY A 144 14.69 0.50 -25.12
CA GLY A 144 13.96 0.07 -23.92
C GLY A 144 13.46 -1.37 -24.07
N GLN A 145 13.23 -2.05 -22.94
CA GLN A 145 12.71 -3.42 -22.95
C GLN A 145 11.21 -3.47 -23.25
N ALA A 146 10.70 -4.68 -23.53
CA ALA A 146 9.28 -4.93 -23.71
C ALA A 146 8.47 -4.56 -22.46
N LEU A 147 7.25 -4.08 -22.68
CA LEU A 147 6.29 -3.86 -21.61
C LEU A 147 5.93 -5.21 -20.97
N PRO A 148 5.68 -5.22 -19.65
CA PRO A 148 5.13 -6.41 -18.99
C PRO A 148 3.74 -6.76 -19.54
N GLU A 149 3.37 -8.04 -19.49
CA GLU A 149 2.03 -8.49 -19.88
C GLU A 149 0.95 -7.76 -19.05
N ASN A 150 -0.13 -7.32 -19.69
CA ASN A 150 -1.19 -6.51 -19.06
C ASN A 150 -0.78 -5.06 -18.69
N ALA A 151 0.28 -4.51 -19.29
CA ALA A 151 0.45 -3.06 -19.33
C ALA A 151 -0.71 -2.41 -20.12
N PHE A 152 -1.28 -1.34 -19.58
CA PHE A 152 -2.41 -0.64 -20.19
C PHE A 152 -1.92 0.58 -20.97
N MET A 153 -2.35 0.71 -22.22
CA MET A 153 -2.11 1.92 -23.02
C MET A 153 -3.18 2.96 -22.71
N ALA A 154 -2.78 4.22 -22.66
CA ALA A 154 -3.70 5.34 -22.52
C ALA A 154 -4.17 5.85 -23.89
N GLU A 155 -5.43 6.25 -23.98
CA GLU A 155 -5.98 7.03 -25.08
C GLU A 155 -6.03 8.50 -24.66
N VAL A 156 -5.40 9.40 -25.43
CA VAL A 156 -5.56 10.85 -25.21
C VAL A 156 -6.91 11.30 -25.76
N THR A 157 -7.81 11.71 -24.87
CA THR A 157 -9.16 12.19 -25.22
C THR A 157 -9.21 13.72 -25.33
N ILE A 158 -8.29 14.42 -24.64
CA ILE A 158 -8.09 15.87 -24.76
C ILE A 158 -6.58 16.13 -24.88
N GLU A 159 -6.16 16.71 -26.00
CA GLU A 159 -4.74 16.98 -26.26
C GLU A 159 -4.21 18.17 -25.45
N HIS A 160 -3.05 17.96 -24.80
CA HIS A 160 -2.38 19.02 -24.05
C HIS A 160 -1.76 20.04 -25.01
N GLN A 161 -2.28 21.26 -24.98
CA GLN A 161 -1.79 22.33 -25.85
C GLN A 161 -0.40 22.86 -25.44
N ASN A 162 -0.12 22.90 -24.14
CA ASN A 162 1.11 23.47 -23.58
C ASN A 162 1.72 22.55 -22.50
N PRO A 163 2.18 21.33 -22.86
CA PRO A 163 2.80 20.46 -21.89
C PRO A 163 4.04 21.11 -21.28
N GLN A 164 4.14 21.06 -19.95
CA GLN A 164 5.36 21.45 -19.28
C GLN A 164 6.45 20.42 -19.59
N PRO A 165 7.72 20.84 -19.67
CA PRO A 165 8.81 19.89 -19.84
C PRO A 165 8.85 18.91 -18.67
N ASN A 166 9.37 17.71 -18.92
CA ASN A 166 9.68 16.69 -17.90
C ASN A 166 8.51 16.12 -17.11
N GLN A 167 7.28 16.55 -17.37
CA GLN A 167 6.11 16.02 -16.66
C GLN A 167 5.66 14.70 -17.26
N LEU A 168 5.51 13.70 -16.38
CA LEU A 168 4.79 12.47 -16.67
C LEU A 168 3.64 12.31 -15.68
N ILE A 169 2.56 11.67 -16.11
CA ILE A 169 1.45 11.26 -15.24
C ILE A 169 1.71 9.83 -14.81
N PHE A 170 2.02 9.66 -13.54
CA PHE A 170 2.20 8.37 -12.89
C PHE A 170 0.84 7.86 -12.42
N THR A 171 0.57 6.58 -12.57
CA THR A 171 -0.68 5.95 -12.13
C THR A 171 -0.38 4.66 -11.39
N THR A 172 -1.12 4.36 -10.33
CA THR A 172 -1.06 3.05 -9.66
C THR A 172 -2.31 2.22 -9.98
N PRO A 173 -2.16 0.90 -10.20
CA PRO A 173 -3.28 0.05 -10.60
C PRO A 173 -4.19 -0.27 -9.41
N SER A 174 -5.48 -0.50 -9.67
CA SER A 174 -6.42 -1.02 -8.66
C SER A 174 -6.51 -2.55 -8.64
N SER A 175 -6.19 -3.29 -9.71
CA SER A 175 -6.32 -4.77 -9.63
C SER A 175 -5.31 -5.49 -10.49
N THR A 176 -5.27 -5.18 -11.78
CA THR A 176 -4.27 -5.67 -12.72
C THR A 176 -3.46 -4.50 -13.24
N GLY A 177 -2.26 -4.80 -13.75
CA GLY A 177 -1.35 -3.80 -14.29
C GLY A 177 -0.25 -3.41 -13.30
N TYR A 178 0.36 -2.26 -13.56
CA TYR A 178 1.60 -1.83 -12.92
C TYR A 178 1.61 -0.33 -12.70
N ALA A 179 2.43 0.14 -11.75
CA ALA A 179 2.74 1.56 -11.66
C ALA A 179 3.35 2.01 -13.00
N THR A 180 2.76 3.04 -13.62
CA THR A 180 3.04 3.43 -15.01
C THR A 180 3.11 4.94 -15.15
N GLY A 181 4.07 5.47 -15.89
CA GLY A 181 4.25 6.89 -16.20
C GLY A 181 3.98 7.17 -17.68
N TYR A 182 2.99 8.01 -17.97
CA TYR A 182 2.58 8.40 -19.32
C TYR A 182 3.04 9.83 -19.64
N ASP A 183 3.48 10.08 -20.88
CA ASP A 183 3.66 11.46 -21.35
C ASP A 183 2.36 12.10 -21.86
N SER A 184 2.45 13.37 -22.29
CA SER A 184 1.32 14.14 -22.80
C SER A 184 0.75 13.63 -24.14
N GLN A 185 1.27 12.53 -24.68
CA GLN A 185 0.72 11.84 -25.84
C GLN A 185 0.12 10.47 -25.46
N GLY A 186 0.03 10.16 -24.17
CA GLY A 186 -0.47 8.87 -23.67
C GLY A 186 0.51 7.73 -23.88
N GLU A 187 1.76 8.01 -24.24
CA GLU A 187 2.80 7.01 -24.44
C GLU A 187 3.43 6.63 -23.09
N ILE A 188 3.69 5.34 -22.89
CA ILE A 188 4.37 4.85 -21.68
C ILE A 188 5.86 5.21 -21.78
N ARG A 189 6.33 6.00 -20.81
CA ARG A 189 7.73 6.45 -20.69
C ARG A 189 8.40 5.92 -19.42
N TRP A 190 7.63 5.35 -18.50
CA TRP A 190 8.12 4.64 -17.32
C TRP A 190 7.10 3.58 -16.93
N ILE A 191 7.54 2.43 -16.42
CA ILE A 191 6.66 1.37 -15.91
C ILE A 191 7.47 0.45 -15.02
N LEU A 192 6.85 -0.08 -13.97
CA LEU A 192 7.40 -1.22 -13.22
C LEU A 192 6.92 -2.55 -13.81
N ASN A 193 7.74 -3.59 -13.72
CA ASN A 193 7.34 -4.95 -14.14
C ASN A 193 6.89 -5.84 -12.97
N VAL A 194 6.75 -5.26 -11.79
CA VAL A 194 6.19 -5.88 -10.59
C VAL A 194 5.01 -5.04 -10.11
N MET A 195 3.95 -5.71 -9.67
CA MET A 195 2.78 -5.02 -9.16
C MET A 195 3.12 -4.37 -7.81
N MET A 196 3.02 -3.04 -7.78
CA MET A 196 3.05 -2.20 -6.59
C MET A 196 1.82 -1.31 -6.64
N LEU A 197 1.22 -1.07 -5.47
CA LEU A 197 -0.12 -0.54 -5.30
C LEU A 197 -0.08 0.76 -4.48
N TRP A 198 -1.28 1.28 -4.23
CA TRP A 198 -1.55 2.40 -3.33
C TRP A 198 -0.96 3.70 -3.83
N ASP A 199 -0.54 4.55 -2.90
CA ASP A 199 -0.08 5.88 -3.18
C ASP A 199 1.36 5.92 -3.72
N LEU A 200 1.61 6.84 -4.67
CA LEU A 200 2.92 7.08 -5.29
C LEU A 200 3.30 8.54 -5.12
N ASN A 201 3.96 8.88 -4.02
CA ASN A 201 4.41 10.26 -3.78
C ASN A 201 5.82 10.49 -4.29
N LEU A 202 6.10 11.70 -4.80
CA LEU A 202 7.47 12.21 -4.90
C LEU A 202 7.91 12.82 -3.56
N LEU A 203 8.88 12.21 -2.90
CA LEU A 203 9.46 12.71 -1.66
C LEU A 203 10.38 13.91 -1.88
N GLU A 204 10.63 14.67 -0.82
CA GLU A 204 11.53 15.84 -0.85
C GLU A 204 12.97 15.50 -1.27
N ASP A 205 13.41 14.26 -1.09
CA ASP A 205 14.75 13.79 -1.52
C ASP A 205 14.78 13.27 -2.98
N GLY A 206 13.68 13.42 -3.71
CA GLY A 206 13.52 13.05 -5.12
C GLY A 206 13.32 11.56 -5.38
N ARG A 207 13.07 10.76 -4.33
CA ARG A 207 12.64 9.36 -4.47
C ARG A 207 11.12 9.27 -4.50
N ILE A 208 10.59 8.15 -4.96
CA ILE A 208 9.17 7.83 -4.89
C ILE A 208 8.85 6.87 -3.74
N THR A 209 7.63 6.93 -3.22
CA THR A 209 7.06 5.89 -2.34
C THR A 209 6.15 4.97 -3.12
N LEU A 210 6.07 3.72 -2.70
CA LEU A 210 5.14 2.71 -3.22
C LEU A 210 4.88 1.65 -2.14
N SER A 211 3.80 0.89 -2.26
CA SER A 211 3.63 -0.33 -1.45
C SER A 211 4.78 -1.33 -1.68
N THR A 212 5.03 -2.22 -0.73
CA THR A 212 5.82 -3.43 -1.05
C THR A 212 5.03 -4.33 -2.01
N ASN A 213 5.71 -5.22 -2.72
CA ASN A 213 5.07 -6.24 -3.56
C ASN A 213 4.67 -7.51 -2.76
N ARG A 214 4.63 -7.41 -1.43
CA ARG A 214 4.55 -8.53 -0.49
C ARG A 214 3.23 -8.48 0.28
N LEU A 215 2.29 -9.38 -0.02
CA LEU A 215 1.03 -9.50 0.74
C LEU A 215 1.30 -9.89 2.19
N LEU A 216 0.80 -9.12 3.14
CA LEU A 216 0.79 -9.44 4.56
C LEU A 216 -0.53 -10.12 4.96
N ASP A 217 -1.66 -9.50 4.65
CA ASP A 217 -2.99 -10.04 4.96
C ASP A 217 -4.00 -9.74 3.85
N SER A 218 -5.01 -10.59 3.74
CA SER A 218 -6.15 -10.43 2.85
C SER A 218 -7.04 -9.28 3.33
N PRO A 219 -7.61 -8.46 2.42
CA PRO A 219 -7.58 -8.64 0.97
C PRO A 219 -6.33 -8.08 0.27
N TYR A 220 -5.61 -7.13 0.86
CA TYR A 220 -4.58 -6.38 0.14
C TYR A 220 -3.51 -5.67 0.98
N TYR A 221 -3.41 -5.97 2.28
CA TYR A 221 -2.40 -5.35 3.11
C TYR A 221 -1.02 -5.78 2.65
N THR A 222 -0.14 -4.84 2.40
CA THR A 222 1.26 -5.15 2.10
C THR A 222 2.07 -5.16 3.39
N THR A 223 3.25 -5.80 3.40
CA THR A 223 4.14 -5.80 4.60
C THR A 223 4.50 -4.40 5.08
N GLY A 224 4.44 -3.43 4.16
CA GLY A 224 4.53 -2.02 4.41
C GLY A 224 4.68 -1.29 3.09
N PHE A 225 5.62 -0.35 3.04
CA PHE A 225 5.93 0.47 1.86
C PHE A 225 7.45 0.54 1.65
N LEU A 226 7.87 1.13 0.53
CA LEU A 226 9.27 1.30 0.18
C LEU A 226 9.54 2.68 -0.39
N THR A 227 10.81 3.08 -0.37
CA THR A 227 11.34 4.25 -1.08
C THR A 227 12.23 3.79 -2.22
N MET A 228 12.00 4.30 -3.42
CA MET A 228 12.63 3.83 -4.65
C MET A 228 12.99 5.01 -5.57
N ASP A 229 14.05 4.90 -6.35
CA ASP A 229 14.28 5.79 -7.49
C ASP A 229 13.67 5.26 -8.80
N LEU A 230 13.60 6.09 -9.84
CA LEU A 230 12.96 5.69 -11.09
C LEU A 230 13.75 4.65 -11.92
N LEU A 231 14.98 4.30 -11.55
CA LEU A 231 15.70 3.13 -12.10
C LEU A 231 15.19 1.80 -11.52
N GLY A 232 14.39 1.88 -10.47
CA GLY A 232 13.92 0.74 -9.70
C GLY A 232 14.79 0.44 -8.47
N HIS A 233 15.71 1.31 -8.06
CA HIS A 233 16.52 1.06 -6.87
C HIS A 233 15.76 1.37 -5.58
N ILE A 234 15.40 0.33 -4.84
CA ILE A 234 14.87 0.38 -3.47
C ILE A 234 15.97 0.84 -2.51
N ASN A 235 15.84 2.06 -2.00
CA ASN A 235 16.72 2.63 -0.97
C ASN A 235 16.41 2.05 0.42
N ALA A 236 15.12 1.96 0.74
CA ALA A 236 14.65 1.37 1.98
C ALA A 236 13.28 0.72 1.79
N GLU A 237 13.11 -0.45 2.38
CA GLU A 237 11.83 -1.13 2.55
C GLU A 237 11.46 -1.10 4.03
N TYR A 238 10.23 -0.72 4.34
CA TYR A 238 9.70 -0.59 5.69
C TYR A 238 8.72 -1.72 5.97
N SER A 239 9.07 -2.63 6.88
CA SER A 239 8.12 -3.59 7.44
C SER A 239 7.39 -2.94 8.62
N VAL A 240 6.06 -2.94 8.57
CA VAL A 240 5.21 -2.25 9.55
C VAL A 240 4.24 -3.26 10.20
N PRO A 241 4.08 -3.26 11.54
CA PRO A 241 3.04 -4.06 12.18
C PRO A 241 1.66 -3.61 11.69
N GLY A 242 0.79 -4.56 11.32
CA GLY A 242 -0.50 -4.24 10.68
C GLY A 242 -0.42 -3.94 9.18
N GLY A 243 0.80 -3.84 8.63
CA GLY A 243 1.02 -3.59 7.21
C GLY A 243 0.68 -2.18 6.76
N TYR A 244 0.51 -2.04 5.44
CA TYR A 244 0.21 -0.79 4.77
C TYR A 244 -0.96 -0.96 3.80
N HIS A 245 -1.83 0.04 3.75
CA HIS A 245 -2.91 0.14 2.78
C HIS A 245 -3.18 1.59 2.41
N HIS A 246 -3.70 1.81 1.21
CA HIS A 246 -4.27 3.08 0.73
C HIS A 246 -3.31 4.27 0.60
N ASP A 247 -2.81 4.82 1.71
CA ASP A 247 -2.27 6.18 1.72
C ASP A 247 -1.13 6.43 2.71
N LEU A 248 -0.22 7.32 2.31
CA LEU A 248 0.96 7.74 3.05
C LEU A 248 1.17 9.25 2.91
N ASP A 249 1.51 9.90 4.03
CA ASP A 249 1.95 11.29 4.05
C ASP A 249 3.36 11.43 4.66
N GLN A 250 4.16 12.35 4.14
CA GLN A 250 5.50 12.68 4.66
C GLN A 250 5.40 13.85 5.63
N LEU A 251 5.73 13.60 6.90
CA LEU A 251 5.71 14.62 7.94
C LEU A 251 6.91 15.59 7.82
N PRO A 252 6.81 16.83 8.37
CA PRO A 252 7.91 17.81 8.34
C PRO A 252 9.20 17.36 9.03
N ASN A 253 9.12 16.40 9.96
CA ASN A 253 10.30 15.79 10.60
C ASN A 253 10.97 14.71 9.72
N GLY A 254 10.38 14.41 8.56
CA GLY A 254 10.81 13.39 7.61
C GLY A 254 10.22 12.00 7.86
N ASN A 255 9.46 11.78 8.95
CA ASN A 255 8.76 10.52 9.20
C ASN A 255 7.59 10.33 8.24
N PHE A 256 7.06 9.11 8.23
CA PHE A 256 5.92 8.76 7.39
C PHE A 256 4.70 8.51 8.26
N LEU A 257 3.57 9.13 7.94
CA LEU A 257 2.27 8.82 8.51
C LEU A 257 1.53 7.92 7.52
N ILE A 258 1.07 6.75 7.96
CA ILE A 258 0.48 5.76 7.05
C ILE A 258 -0.82 5.18 7.60
N ALA A 259 -1.71 4.80 6.69
CA ALA A 259 -2.83 3.93 7.01
C ALA A 259 -2.35 2.47 7.18
N SER A 260 -2.68 1.89 8.34
CA SER A 260 -2.24 0.58 8.81
C SER A 260 -3.40 -0.12 9.55
N ASP A 261 -3.12 -1.20 10.27
CA ASP A 261 -4.15 -1.95 10.97
C ASP A 261 -3.70 -2.61 12.27
N ASP A 262 -4.64 -3.17 13.02
CA ASP A 262 -4.38 -4.09 14.12
C ASP A 262 -5.09 -5.43 13.88
N PHE A 263 -4.36 -6.38 13.31
CA PHE A 263 -4.88 -7.72 13.02
C PHE A 263 -5.17 -8.58 14.27
N SER A 264 -4.88 -8.11 15.48
CA SER A 264 -5.38 -8.75 16.69
C SER A 264 -6.86 -8.42 16.98
N GLY A 265 -7.37 -7.35 16.36
CA GLY A 265 -8.74 -6.91 16.45
C GLY A 265 -9.72 -7.66 15.54
N SER A 266 -11.01 -7.30 15.63
CA SER A 266 -12.08 -7.85 14.79
C SER A 266 -12.51 -6.93 13.66
N THR A 267 -11.97 -5.71 13.61
CA THR A 267 -12.24 -4.68 12.60
C THR A 267 -10.99 -4.44 11.76
N VAL A 268 -11.13 -3.65 10.70
CA VAL A 268 -10.07 -3.40 9.73
C VAL A 268 -10.01 -1.93 9.31
N GLU A 269 -8.84 -1.52 8.81
CA GLU A 269 -8.58 -0.20 8.22
C GLU A 269 -8.91 0.97 9.16
N ASP A 270 -8.62 0.80 10.45
CA ASP A 270 -8.98 1.75 11.50
C ASP A 270 -7.82 2.15 12.43
N VAL A 271 -6.57 1.91 11.97
CA VAL A 271 -5.34 2.32 12.66
C VAL A 271 -4.47 3.17 11.73
N ILE A 272 -3.86 4.22 12.30
CA ILE A 272 -2.87 5.07 11.61
C ILE A 272 -1.60 5.04 12.45
N VAL A 273 -0.44 4.95 11.81
CA VAL A 273 0.85 4.94 12.51
C VAL A 273 1.83 5.95 11.92
N GLU A 274 2.62 6.57 12.78
CA GLU A 274 3.82 7.33 12.40
C GLU A 274 5.03 6.39 12.45
N VAL A 275 5.76 6.29 11.35
CA VAL A 275 6.94 5.46 11.16
C VAL A 275 8.18 6.34 11.07
N ASP A 276 9.15 6.09 11.96
CA ASP A 276 10.45 6.76 11.93
C ASP A 276 11.22 6.41 10.65
N ARG A 277 11.59 7.41 9.86
CA ARG A 277 12.22 7.18 8.54
C ARG A 277 13.56 6.46 8.61
N GLN A 278 14.31 6.59 9.70
CA GLN A 278 15.67 6.06 9.81
C GLN A 278 15.70 4.62 10.30
N THR A 279 14.77 4.27 11.19
CA THR A 279 14.72 2.97 11.88
C THR A 279 13.58 2.09 11.42
N GLY A 280 12.54 2.68 10.82
CA GLY A 280 11.27 2.02 10.50
C GLY A 280 10.42 1.66 11.72
N ALA A 281 10.79 2.15 12.91
CA ALA A 281 10.01 1.91 14.12
C ALA A 281 8.71 2.74 14.11
N VAL A 282 7.61 2.14 14.56
CA VAL A 282 6.39 2.90 14.87
C VAL A 282 6.65 3.75 16.11
N VAL A 283 6.52 5.07 15.98
CA VAL A 283 6.76 6.03 17.06
C VAL A 283 5.47 6.64 17.62
N LYS A 284 4.37 6.54 16.88
CA LYS A 284 3.04 7.00 17.29
C LYS A 284 1.97 6.15 16.61
N SER A 285 0.83 5.94 17.28
CA SER A 285 -0.33 5.27 16.70
C SER A 285 -1.62 5.98 17.08
N PHE A 286 -2.62 5.90 16.20
CA PHE A 286 -3.97 6.39 16.37
C PHE A 286 -4.93 5.23 16.11
N ASP A 287 -5.73 4.88 17.11
CA ASP A 287 -6.77 3.85 16.99
C ASP A 287 -8.14 4.53 16.89
N LEU A 288 -8.73 4.53 15.69
CA LEU A 288 -9.98 5.22 15.42
C LEU A 288 -11.15 4.66 16.23
N LYS A 289 -11.06 3.40 16.70
CA LYS A 289 -12.07 2.77 17.58
C LYS A 289 -12.22 3.52 18.90
N THR A 290 -11.18 4.24 19.32
CA THR A 290 -11.19 5.05 20.56
C THR A 290 -11.68 6.48 20.35
N ILE A 291 -11.77 6.92 19.08
CA ILE A 291 -12.04 8.31 18.68
C ILE A 291 -13.46 8.45 18.13
N LEU A 292 -13.92 7.47 17.35
CA LEU A 292 -15.20 7.48 16.65
C LEU A 292 -16.05 6.25 16.99
N PRO A 293 -17.39 6.39 17.07
CA PRO A 293 -18.28 5.26 17.24
C PRO A 293 -18.41 4.43 15.95
N GLN A 294 -18.23 3.12 16.08
CA GLN A 294 -18.15 2.21 14.93
C GLN A 294 -19.49 1.99 14.22
N ASP A 295 -20.60 2.02 14.96
CA ASP A 295 -21.93 1.61 14.50
C ASP A 295 -22.90 2.78 14.21
N GLN A 296 -22.38 3.99 14.02
CA GLN A 296 -23.15 5.20 13.72
C GLN A 296 -22.87 5.70 12.30
N GLY A 297 -23.73 6.58 11.77
CA GLY A 297 -23.44 7.29 10.51
C GLY A 297 -23.25 6.39 9.28
N LYS A 298 -23.82 5.18 9.28
CA LYS A 298 -23.54 4.12 8.31
C LYS A 298 -23.87 4.54 6.87
N SER A 299 -22.91 4.39 5.96
CA SER A 299 -23.19 4.35 4.53
C SER A 299 -23.88 3.03 4.16
N LEU A 300 -24.33 2.92 2.90
CA LEU A 300 -24.90 1.67 2.37
C LEU A 300 -23.87 0.54 2.19
N ASN A 301 -22.57 0.85 2.23
CA ASN A 301 -21.48 -0.13 2.15
C ASN A 301 -20.87 -0.48 3.51
N TRP A 302 -21.36 0.11 4.59
CA TRP A 302 -20.85 -0.13 5.93
C TRP A 302 -20.99 -1.60 6.34
N THR A 303 -19.97 -2.15 6.99
CA THR A 303 -20.05 -3.45 7.66
C THR A 303 -19.50 -3.36 9.08
N ALA A 304 -19.80 -4.35 9.93
CA ALA A 304 -19.28 -4.36 11.29
C ALA A 304 -17.76 -4.60 11.36
N LYS A 305 -17.17 -5.24 10.35
CA LYS A 305 -15.72 -5.47 10.26
C LYS A 305 -15.03 -4.24 9.66
N ASP A 306 -15.49 -3.81 8.50
CA ASP A 306 -14.97 -2.66 7.76
C ASP A 306 -15.94 -1.48 7.93
N TRP A 307 -15.84 -0.81 9.08
CA TRP A 307 -16.82 0.17 9.56
C TRP A 307 -16.48 1.60 9.16
N PHE A 308 -15.19 1.95 9.11
CA PHE A 308 -14.71 3.28 8.72
C PHE A 308 -14.17 3.27 7.30
N HIS A 309 -13.36 2.26 6.96
CA HIS A 309 -12.65 2.12 5.68
C HIS A 309 -11.76 3.35 5.43
N ASN A 310 -10.68 3.47 6.23
CA ASN A 310 -9.78 4.61 6.12
C ASN A 310 -9.02 4.56 4.79
N ASN A 311 -9.26 5.54 3.93
CA ASN A 311 -8.67 5.58 2.58
C ASN A 311 -7.77 6.80 2.31
N SER A 312 -7.62 7.70 3.28
CA SER A 312 -6.62 8.76 3.20
C SER A 312 -6.09 9.19 4.56
N VAL A 313 -4.84 9.65 4.60
CA VAL A 313 -4.21 10.24 5.78
C VAL A 313 -3.53 11.55 5.37
N ASP A 314 -3.78 12.62 6.11
CA ASP A 314 -3.19 13.93 5.83
C ASP A 314 -2.82 14.63 7.15
N TYR A 315 -1.56 15.01 7.30
CA TYR A 315 -1.10 15.81 8.43
C TYR A 315 -1.05 17.29 8.06
N ASN A 316 -1.87 18.10 8.73
CA ASN A 316 -1.83 19.55 8.56
C ASN A 316 -0.87 20.17 9.60
N PRO A 317 0.33 20.62 9.23
CA PRO A 317 1.29 21.19 10.17
C PRO A 317 0.88 22.59 10.69
N ALA A 318 0.01 23.31 9.98
CA ALA A 318 -0.44 24.64 10.39
C ALA A 318 -1.39 24.56 11.60
N GLN A 319 -2.19 23.50 11.67
CA GLN A 319 -3.16 23.27 12.74
C GLN A 319 -2.76 22.16 13.71
N ASN A 320 -1.70 21.40 13.39
CA ASN A 320 -1.26 20.21 14.12
C ASN A 320 -2.38 19.16 14.24
N THR A 321 -2.98 18.82 13.11
CA THR A 321 -4.12 17.90 13.04
C THR A 321 -3.84 16.75 12.08
N LEU A 322 -4.35 15.57 12.43
CA LEU A 322 -4.50 14.44 11.52
C LEU A 322 -5.90 14.48 10.91
N THR A 323 -5.99 14.35 9.58
CA THR A 323 -7.24 14.21 8.85
C THR A 323 -7.32 12.83 8.23
N VAL A 324 -8.43 12.12 8.46
CA VAL A 324 -8.66 10.76 7.94
C VAL A 324 -10.00 10.68 7.23
N SER A 325 -10.06 9.93 6.15
CA SER A 325 -11.26 9.79 5.32
C SER A 325 -11.90 8.41 5.49
N GLY A 326 -13.09 8.38 6.08
CA GLY A 326 -13.88 7.17 6.29
C GLY A 326 -14.94 7.01 5.22
N ARG A 327 -14.66 6.17 4.22
CA ARG A 327 -15.59 5.86 3.13
C ARG A 327 -16.91 5.31 3.64
N HIS A 328 -16.88 4.44 4.65
CA HIS A 328 -18.05 3.69 5.10
C HIS A 328 -18.95 4.44 6.07
N GLN A 329 -18.53 5.61 6.53
CA GLN A 329 -19.35 6.54 7.29
C GLN A 329 -19.61 7.87 6.54
N ASP A 330 -19.22 7.97 5.27
CA ASP A 330 -19.26 9.23 4.47
C ASP A 330 -18.78 10.44 5.29
N ALA A 331 -17.66 10.25 6.00
CA ALA A 331 -17.18 11.17 7.02
C ALA A 331 -15.67 11.36 6.90
N VAL A 332 -15.23 12.61 6.91
CA VAL A 332 -13.82 12.98 7.08
C VAL A 332 -13.65 13.50 8.50
N ALA A 333 -12.79 12.86 9.28
CA ALA A 333 -12.56 13.21 10.68
C ALA A 333 -11.27 14.02 10.82
N VAL A 334 -11.36 15.14 11.53
CA VAL A 334 -10.22 15.99 11.89
C VAL A 334 -9.91 15.75 13.36
N ILE A 335 -8.68 15.34 13.65
CA ILE A 335 -8.22 14.83 14.94
C ILE A 335 -7.04 15.68 15.40
N ASP A 336 -7.01 16.08 16.67
CA ASP A 336 -5.83 16.72 17.25
C ASP A 336 -4.67 15.73 17.26
N TYR A 337 -3.55 16.10 16.65
CA TYR A 337 -2.45 15.17 16.45
C TYR A 337 -1.86 14.69 17.78
N ASP A 338 -1.77 15.55 18.80
CA ASP A 338 -1.08 15.25 20.06
C ASP A 338 -2.00 14.62 21.09
N THR A 339 -3.22 15.14 21.24
CA THR A 339 -4.19 14.63 22.22
C THR A 339 -5.00 13.46 21.71
N GLN A 340 -5.03 13.25 20.38
CA GLN A 340 -5.86 12.26 19.69
C GLN A 340 -7.37 12.50 19.90
N GLU A 341 -7.76 13.70 20.29
CA GLU A 341 -9.16 14.06 20.46
C GLU A 341 -9.81 14.45 19.12
N LEU A 342 -11.03 14.00 18.89
CA LEU A 342 -11.82 14.40 17.73
C LEU A 342 -12.14 15.91 17.78
N ILE A 343 -11.73 16.65 16.75
CA ILE A 343 -12.00 18.08 16.61
C ILE A 343 -13.30 18.30 15.85
N ALA A 344 -13.42 17.72 14.66
CA ALA A 344 -14.58 17.92 13.78
C ALA A 344 -14.83 16.72 12.85
N ILE A 345 -16.05 16.65 12.32
CA ILE A 345 -16.44 15.75 11.24
C ILE A 345 -16.97 16.59 10.08
N ILE A 346 -16.37 16.42 8.92
CA ILE A 346 -16.86 16.95 7.65
C ILE A 346 -17.66 15.83 6.99
N GLY A 347 -18.96 16.03 6.80
CA GLY A 347 -19.89 15.03 6.25
C GLY A 347 -21.31 15.26 6.73
N SER A 348 -22.28 14.53 6.18
CA SER A 348 -23.66 14.65 6.64
C SER A 348 -23.79 14.17 8.10
N PRO A 349 -24.47 14.94 8.97
CA PRO A 349 -24.75 14.48 10.34
C PRO A 349 -25.78 13.35 10.38
N ASP A 350 -26.46 13.01 9.29
CA ASP A 350 -27.52 11.99 9.30
C ASP A 350 -27.03 10.62 9.78
N GLY A 351 -27.86 9.94 10.58
CA GLY A 351 -27.51 8.64 11.17
C GLY A 351 -26.54 8.70 12.36
N TRP A 352 -26.06 9.88 12.76
CA TRP A 352 -25.25 10.07 13.97
C TRP A 352 -26.11 10.44 15.19
N PRO A 353 -25.69 10.07 16.42
CA PRO A 353 -26.41 10.40 17.65
C PRO A 353 -26.19 11.86 18.07
N GLU A 354 -27.05 12.38 18.95
CA GLU A 354 -27.10 13.80 19.32
C GLU A 354 -25.79 14.31 19.94
N GLU A 355 -25.16 13.48 20.78
CA GLU A 355 -23.88 13.79 21.43
C GLU A 355 -22.72 13.99 20.46
N MET A 356 -22.82 13.44 19.24
CA MET A 356 -21.82 13.59 18.18
C MET A 356 -22.07 14.82 17.31
N LYS A 357 -23.29 15.39 17.30
CA LYS A 357 -23.65 16.52 16.41
C LYS A 357 -22.79 17.76 16.64
N LYS A 358 -22.27 17.94 17.85
CA LYS A 358 -21.34 19.04 18.20
C LYS A 358 -20.03 19.02 17.39
N TYR A 359 -19.65 17.89 16.80
CA TYR A 359 -18.45 17.77 15.97
C TYR A 359 -18.70 18.12 14.50
N PHE A 360 -19.96 18.13 14.06
CA PHE A 360 -20.32 18.43 12.68
C PHE A 360 -20.32 19.94 12.41
N LEU A 361 -20.02 20.29 11.16
CA LEU A 361 -19.99 21.66 10.69
C LEU A 361 -21.35 22.07 10.12
N THR A 362 -21.67 23.36 10.22
CA THR A 362 -22.90 23.94 9.69
C THR A 362 -22.68 24.44 8.26
N PRO A 363 -23.40 23.90 7.26
CA PRO A 363 -23.29 24.36 5.89
C PRO A 363 -23.73 25.82 5.69
N GLU A 364 -23.00 26.54 4.86
CA GLU A 364 -23.32 27.88 4.39
C GLU A 364 -23.32 27.96 2.86
N GLY A 365 -24.19 28.82 2.30
CA GLY A 365 -24.34 29.03 0.87
C GLY A 365 -25.48 28.23 0.23
N GLU A 366 -25.92 28.66 -0.96
CA GLU A 366 -27.09 28.09 -1.64
C GLU A 366 -26.80 26.79 -2.40
N ASN A 367 -25.55 26.54 -2.77
CA ASN A 367 -25.13 25.41 -3.62
C ASN A 367 -24.33 24.34 -2.86
N PHE A 368 -24.54 24.23 -1.56
CA PHE A 368 -23.80 23.28 -0.72
C PHE A 368 -24.33 21.85 -0.91
N GLU A 369 -23.43 20.90 -1.14
CA GLU A 369 -23.71 19.47 -1.10
C GLU A 369 -22.64 18.73 -0.31
N TRP A 370 -23.04 17.77 0.53
CA TRP A 370 -22.10 16.87 1.20
C TRP A 370 -21.45 15.89 0.21
N GLN A 371 -20.26 15.43 0.55
CA GLN A 371 -19.57 14.33 -0.12
C GLN A 371 -20.11 12.96 0.33
N TRP A 372 -19.88 11.93 -0.48
CA TRP A 372 -20.28 10.55 -0.22
C TRP A 372 -19.21 9.56 -0.69
N ALA A 373 -18.85 8.61 0.18
CA ALA A 373 -17.82 7.60 -0.05
C ALA A 373 -16.49 8.18 -0.59
N GLN A 374 -16.10 9.36 -0.10
CA GLN A 374 -15.01 10.19 -0.62
C GLN A 374 -13.62 9.56 -0.46
N HIS A 375 -12.66 10.05 -1.24
CA HIS A 375 -11.23 9.72 -1.18
C HIS A 375 -10.37 11.00 -1.21
N ALA A 376 -9.07 10.85 -0.89
CA ALA A 376 -8.05 11.90 -1.00
C ALA A 376 -8.42 13.19 -0.25
N ALA A 377 -8.83 13.07 1.01
CA ALA A 377 -9.17 14.23 1.83
C ALA A 377 -7.91 14.92 2.36
N THR A 378 -7.54 16.05 1.75
CA THR A 378 -6.25 16.73 1.97
C THR A 378 -6.45 18.22 2.14
N TRP A 379 -5.77 18.83 3.12
CA TRP A 379 -5.79 20.27 3.32
C TRP A 379 -4.89 20.99 2.31
N LEU A 380 -5.45 21.98 1.61
CA LEU A 380 -4.72 22.90 0.74
C LEU A 380 -4.01 24.00 1.55
N ASP A 381 -4.67 24.41 2.64
CA ASP A 381 -4.21 25.42 3.59
C ASP A 381 -4.96 25.24 4.94
N ASP A 382 -4.91 26.22 5.83
CA ASP A 382 -5.57 26.19 7.14
C ASP A 382 -7.11 26.30 7.09
N ARG A 383 -7.69 26.51 5.91
CA ARG A 383 -9.13 26.74 5.73
C ARG A 383 -9.75 25.94 4.60
N HIS A 384 -8.98 25.40 3.66
CA HIS A 384 -9.53 24.72 2.49
C HIS A 384 -9.11 23.26 2.46
N ILE A 385 -10.10 22.37 2.38
CA ILE A 385 -9.90 20.93 2.22
C ILE A 385 -10.44 20.49 0.86
N MET A 386 -9.62 19.78 0.10
CA MET A 386 -10.02 19.13 -1.15
C MET A 386 -10.31 17.65 -0.92
N MET A 387 -11.15 17.06 -1.77
CA MET A 387 -11.36 15.62 -1.84
C MET A 387 -12.03 15.23 -3.16
N PHE A 388 -11.90 13.95 -3.52
CA PHE A 388 -12.70 13.34 -4.56
C PHE A 388 -13.99 12.78 -3.94
N ASP A 389 -15.12 13.41 -4.24
CA ASP A 389 -16.46 12.92 -3.89
C ASP A 389 -16.89 11.87 -4.91
N ASN A 390 -16.65 10.61 -4.58
CA ASN A 390 -17.06 9.47 -5.39
C ASN A 390 -18.56 9.48 -5.65
N GLY A 391 -19.37 9.88 -4.68
CA GLY A 391 -20.81 9.98 -4.83
C GLY A 391 -21.54 8.65 -4.65
N MET A 392 -20.95 7.62 -4.04
CA MET A 392 -21.57 6.29 -4.00
C MET A 392 -22.96 6.33 -3.37
N TYR A 393 -24.01 6.02 -4.14
CA TYR A 393 -25.43 6.16 -3.79
C TYR A 393 -25.92 7.56 -3.35
N ARG A 394 -25.01 8.49 -3.00
CA ARG A 394 -25.30 9.81 -2.42
C ARG A 394 -26.32 9.77 -1.27
N SER A 395 -26.29 8.71 -0.47
CA SER A 395 -27.31 8.45 0.55
C SER A 395 -26.83 7.51 1.65
N LYS A 396 -27.39 7.72 2.86
CA LYS A 396 -27.29 6.79 4.01
C LYS A 396 -28.34 5.67 3.98
N THR A 397 -29.38 5.78 3.15
CA THR A 397 -30.52 4.86 3.12
C THR A 397 -30.87 4.41 1.70
N GLU A 398 -31.36 3.18 1.56
CA GLU A 398 -31.77 2.63 0.27
C GLU A 398 -32.91 3.42 -0.37
N GLU A 399 -33.82 3.97 0.44
CA GLU A 399 -34.96 4.77 -0.04
C GLU A 399 -34.54 6.01 -0.83
N ASN A 400 -33.42 6.64 -0.44
CA ASN A 400 -32.92 7.86 -1.07
C ASN A 400 -31.71 7.59 -1.98
N ALA A 401 -31.35 6.33 -2.20
CA ALA A 401 -30.18 5.95 -2.99
C ALA A 401 -30.33 6.38 -4.46
N VAL A 402 -29.31 7.06 -4.98
CA VAL A 402 -29.24 7.48 -6.39
C VAL A 402 -28.70 6.32 -7.24
N ALA A 403 -29.41 6.01 -8.33
CA ALA A 403 -28.98 5.02 -9.30
C ALA A 403 -27.74 5.51 -10.07
N ALA A 404 -26.86 4.59 -10.49
CA ALA A 404 -25.59 4.95 -11.13
C ALA A 404 -25.78 5.79 -12.41
N GLU A 405 -26.83 5.53 -13.20
CA GLU A 405 -27.14 6.28 -14.42
C GLU A 405 -27.59 7.72 -14.17
N ASP A 406 -28.04 8.04 -12.95
CA ASP A 406 -28.45 9.36 -12.50
C ASP A 406 -27.41 10.01 -11.56
N ASN A 407 -26.26 9.36 -11.39
CA ASN A 407 -25.22 9.78 -10.45
C ASN A 407 -24.02 10.44 -11.16
N TYR A 408 -23.08 10.95 -10.36
CA TYR A 408 -21.88 11.64 -10.80
C TYR A 408 -20.81 11.58 -9.71
N SER A 409 -19.54 11.77 -10.08
CA SER A 409 -18.43 12.01 -9.15
C SER A 409 -17.87 13.42 -9.38
N ARG A 410 -17.17 13.96 -8.39
CA ARG A 410 -16.60 15.31 -8.51
C ARG A 410 -15.37 15.51 -7.64
N LEU A 411 -14.44 16.34 -8.11
CA LEU A 411 -13.59 17.11 -7.21
C LEU A 411 -14.51 18.08 -6.44
N VAL A 412 -14.30 18.21 -5.13
CA VAL A 412 -14.93 19.25 -4.33
C VAL A 412 -13.91 19.89 -3.38
N VAL A 413 -14.00 21.21 -3.21
CA VAL A 413 -13.23 21.95 -2.21
C VAL A 413 -14.20 22.65 -1.26
N TYR A 414 -14.00 22.41 0.02
CA TYR A 414 -14.72 23.12 1.09
C TYR A 414 -13.80 24.09 1.79
N GLU A 415 -14.29 25.31 2.02
CA GLU A 415 -13.75 26.21 3.01
C GLU A 415 -14.37 25.88 4.37
N VAL A 416 -13.55 25.59 5.36
CA VAL A 416 -13.89 25.13 6.70
C VAL A 416 -13.39 26.16 7.71
N ASP A 417 -14.27 26.51 8.66
CA ASP A 417 -13.89 27.26 9.86
C ASP A 417 -14.19 26.38 11.07
N LEU A 418 -13.13 25.80 11.64
CA LEU A 418 -13.22 24.90 12.79
C LEU A 418 -13.64 25.62 14.08
N GLU A 419 -13.31 26.91 14.21
CA GLU A 419 -13.68 27.73 15.37
C GLU A 419 -15.15 28.15 15.29
N ALA A 420 -15.57 28.69 14.15
CA ALA A 420 -16.96 29.08 13.91
C ALA A 420 -17.90 27.90 13.68
N ARG A 421 -17.37 26.70 13.41
CA ARG A 421 -18.10 25.46 13.07
C ARG A 421 -18.94 25.60 11.81
N THR A 422 -18.40 26.24 10.78
CA THR A 422 -19.06 26.46 9.50
C THR A 422 -18.29 25.83 8.35
N ILE A 423 -19.01 25.48 7.28
CA ILE A 423 -18.43 24.91 6.07
C ILE A 423 -19.12 25.47 4.83
N ARG A 424 -18.34 25.82 3.80
CA ARG A 424 -18.83 26.38 2.54
C ARG A 424 -18.18 25.66 1.37
N GLN A 425 -18.98 25.19 0.42
CA GLN A 425 -18.45 24.66 -0.85
C GLN A 425 -17.95 25.82 -1.72
N VAL A 426 -16.70 25.79 -2.14
CA VAL A 426 -16.06 26.89 -2.89
C VAL A 426 -15.61 26.50 -4.31
N LYS A 427 -15.42 25.20 -4.57
CA LYS A 427 -15.10 24.68 -5.91
C LYS A 427 -15.73 23.31 -6.11
N GLU A 428 -16.15 23.02 -7.33
CA GLU A 428 -16.46 21.67 -7.79
C GLU A 428 -16.13 21.50 -9.27
N TYR A 429 -15.85 20.26 -9.69
CA TYR A 429 -15.68 19.88 -11.09
C TYR A 429 -16.04 18.40 -11.28
N GLY A 430 -16.72 18.04 -12.37
CA GLY A 430 -17.05 16.65 -12.73
C GLY A 430 -18.55 16.31 -12.62
N LYS A 431 -19.33 17.09 -11.87
CA LYS A 431 -20.78 16.89 -11.73
C LYS A 431 -21.51 16.97 -13.08
N GLU A 432 -21.12 17.93 -13.90
CA GLU A 432 -21.59 18.15 -15.27
C GLU A 432 -21.28 17.00 -16.23
N ARG A 433 -20.33 16.13 -15.88
CA ARG A 433 -19.94 14.96 -16.69
C ARG A 433 -20.81 13.73 -16.42
N GLY A 434 -21.64 13.77 -15.37
CA GLY A 434 -22.65 12.76 -15.08
C GLY A 434 -22.09 11.34 -14.93
N TYR A 435 -22.92 10.34 -15.21
CA TYR A 435 -22.59 8.94 -15.00
C TYR A 435 -21.42 8.44 -15.85
N THR A 436 -21.09 9.09 -16.98
CA THR A 436 -19.95 8.66 -17.81
C THR A 436 -18.59 8.90 -17.15
N TYR A 437 -18.55 9.74 -16.12
CA TYR A 437 -17.38 10.06 -15.30
C TYR A 437 -17.57 9.61 -13.83
N TYR A 438 -18.61 8.82 -13.56
CA TYR A 438 -18.94 8.38 -12.20
C TYR A 438 -18.06 7.20 -11.78
N SER A 439 -17.29 7.38 -10.70
CA SER A 439 -16.44 6.39 -10.06
C SER A 439 -16.91 6.11 -8.62
N PRO A 440 -17.62 4.99 -8.35
CA PRO A 440 -18.15 4.68 -7.02
C PRO A 440 -17.09 4.35 -5.94
N TYR A 441 -15.81 4.27 -6.31
CA TYR A 441 -14.70 3.90 -5.43
C TYR A 441 -13.35 4.37 -5.99
N ILE A 442 -12.27 4.21 -5.19
CA ILE A 442 -10.90 4.68 -5.48
C ILE A 442 -10.90 6.15 -5.91
N SER A 443 -10.07 6.56 -6.87
CA SER A 443 -10.02 7.93 -7.41
C SER A 443 -9.20 8.88 -6.55
N ASP A 444 -8.89 10.04 -7.12
CA ASP A 444 -7.92 10.96 -6.55
C ASP A 444 -8.12 12.41 -7.01
N VAL A 445 -7.54 13.33 -6.25
CA VAL A 445 -7.40 14.73 -6.69
C VAL A 445 -6.18 15.41 -6.08
N ASP A 446 -5.39 16.04 -6.96
CA ASP A 446 -4.20 16.80 -6.58
C ASP A 446 -4.32 18.26 -6.97
N PHE A 447 -3.83 19.13 -6.09
CA PHE A 447 -3.64 20.54 -6.39
C PHE A 447 -2.20 20.80 -6.82
N LEU A 448 -2.01 21.16 -8.09
CA LEU A 448 -0.69 21.39 -8.68
C LEU A 448 -0.21 22.85 -8.56
N GLY A 449 -1.02 23.71 -7.93
CA GLY A 449 -0.78 25.15 -7.82
C GLY A 449 -1.40 25.96 -8.95
N ASN A 450 -1.53 27.29 -8.77
CA ASN A 450 -2.09 28.22 -9.77
C ASN A 450 -3.47 27.82 -10.33
N ASP A 451 -4.35 27.25 -9.50
CA ASP A 451 -5.67 26.72 -9.92
C ASP A 451 -5.58 25.61 -10.98
N GLN A 452 -4.45 24.89 -11.04
CA GLN A 452 -4.28 23.66 -11.80
C GLN A 452 -4.52 22.44 -10.90
N TRP A 453 -5.26 21.47 -11.42
CA TRP A 453 -5.68 20.28 -10.67
C TRP A 453 -5.55 19.04 -11.53
N LEU A 454 -5.05 17.96 -10.94
CA LEU A 454 -5.13 16.63 -11.53
C LEU A 454 -6.33 15.92 -10.90
N VAL A 455 -7.30 15.50 -11.70
CA VAL A 455 -8.51 14.83 -11.22
C VAL A 455 -8.56 13.43 -11.81
N THR A 456 -8.55 12.43 -10.96
CA THR A 456 -8.56 11.02 -11.38
C THR A 456 -9.89 10.39 -11.06
N SER A 457 -10.76 10.21 -12.05
CA SER A 457 -11.94 9.34 -11.92
C SER A 457 -11.51 7.91 -12.23
N GLY A 458 -11.11 7.18 -11.18
CA GLY A 458 -10.33 5.97 -11.31
C GLY A 458 -11.10 4.65 -11.40
N GLY A 459 -12.36 4.61 -10.98
CA GLY A 459 -13.08 3.38 -10.63
C GLY A 459 -14.34 3.10 -11.45
N ILE A 460 -14.34 3.33 -12.76
CA ILE A 460 -15.54 3.16 -13.59
C ILE A 460 -15.62 1.71 -14.07
N SER A 461 -16.76 1.05 -13.82
CA SER A 461 -17.03 -0.28 -14.37
C SER A 461 -18.41 -0.39 -15.01
N TRP A 462 -18.48 -1.23 -16.03
CA TRP A 462 -19.68 -1.43 -16.84
C TRP A 462 -20.05 -2.91 -16.94
N LEU A 463 -21.35 -3.17 -17.11
CA LEU A 463 -21.90 -4.48 -17.44
C LEU A 463 -23.05 -4.30 -18.42
N ASP A 464 -23.01 -4.98 -19.57
CA ASP A 464 -24.07 -4.94 -20.59
C ASP A 464 -24.45 -3.50 -21.02
N GLY A 465 -23.44 -2.63 -21.08
CA GLY A 465 -23.59 -1.21 -21.45
C GLY A 465 -24.18 -0.31 -20.36
N LYS A 466 -24.34 -0.80 -19.12
CA LYS A 466 -24.78 -0.03 -17.96
C LYS A 466 -23.65 0.17 -16.97
N ILE A 467 -23.62 1.33 -16.33
CA ILE A 467 -22.63 1.62 -15.31
C ILE A 467 -23.00 0.93 -13.98
N ASN A 468 -22.00 0.44 -13.27
CA ASN A 468 -22.19 -0.12 -11.94
C ASN A 468 -22.21 0.96 -10.86
N ASN A 469 -23.06 0.78 -9.86
CA ASN A 469 -23.04 1.59 -8.64
C ASN A 469 -22.11 1.01 -7.55
N MET A 470 -21.59 -0.19 -7.78
CA MET A 470 -20.73 -0.93 -6.87
C MET A 470 -19.28 -0.97 -7.41
N PRO A 471 -18.30 -1.08 -6.51
CA PRO A 471 -16.92 -1.37 -6.89
C PRO A 471 -16.82 -2.58 -7.81
N GLY A 472 -16.03 -2.47 -8.88
CA GLY A 472 -15.86 -3.53 -9.89
C GLY A 472 -15.33 -4.84 -9.32
N SER A 473 -14.57 -4.77 -8.22
CA SER A 473 -14.10 -5.93 -7.46
C SER A 473 -15.23 -6.73 -6.79
N LEU A 474 -16.33 -6.05 -6.42
CA LEU A 474 -17.49 -6.58 -5.69
C LEU A 474 -18.70 -6.89 -6.58
N THR A 475 -18.58 -6.64 -7.89
CA THR A 475 -19.65 -6.88 -8.87
C THR A 475 -19.11 -7.58 -10.12
N THR A 476 -20.00 -7.96 -11.02
CA THR A 476 -19.64 -8.41 -12.36
C THR A 476 -19.47 -7.22 -13.30
N TYR A 477 -18.49 -7.30 -14.19
CA TYR A 477 -18.20 -6.27 -15.19
C TYR A 477 -17.67 -6.91 -16.48
N ASP A 478 -17.83 -6.22 -17.60
CA ASP A 478 -17.23 -6.55 -18.89
C ASP A 478 -16.20 -5.51 -19.37
N ARG A 479 -16.20 -4.32 -18.75
CA ARG A 479 -15.32 -3.20 -19.07
C ARG A 479 -15.00 -2.37 -17.83
N MET A 480 -13.75 -1.95 -17.71
CA MET A 480 -13.25 -1.00 -16.72
C MET A 480 -12.57 0.17 -17.42
N GLU A 481 -12.70 1.36 -16.86
CA GLU A 481 -12.17 2.60 -17.42
C GLU A 481 -11.79 3.57 -16.29
N ALA A 482 -10.74 4.34 -16.52
CA ALA A 482 -10.35 5.47 -15.70
C ALA A 482 -10.09 6.69 -16.57
N TYR A 483 -10.35 7.88 -16.03
CA TYR A 483 -9.98 9.16 -16.64
C TYR A 483 -9.06 9.91 -15.70
N VAL A 484 -7.93 10.38 -16.22
CA VAL A 484 -7.04 11.31 -15.53
C VAL A 484 -7.07 12.63 -16.28
N THR A 485 -7.61 13.67 -15.64
CA THR A 485 -7.89 14.96 -16.26
C THR A 485 -7.09 16.07 -15.60
N LEU A 486 -6.28 16.79 -16.36
CA LEU A 486 -5.69 18.05 -15.92
C LEU A 486 -6.68 19.19 -16.23
N ILE A 487 -7.06 19.95 -15.21
CA ILE A 487 -7.90 21.14 -15.37
C ILE A 487 -7.17 22.39 -14.88
N GLU A 488 -7.46 23.54 -15.49
CA GLU A 488 -7.09 24.86 -14.98
C GLU A 488 -8.37 25.69 -14.80
N GLY A 489 -8.65 26.09 -13.57
CA GLY A 489 -9.98 26.58 -13.20
C GLY A 489 -11.04 25.50 -13.43
N ASN A 490 -11.87 25.69 -14.45
CA ASN A 490 -12.89 24.71 -14.89
C ASN A 490 -12.66 24.25 -16.34
N GLN A 491 -11.50 24.55 -16.92
CA GLN A 491 -11.18 24.19 -18.30
C GLN A 491 -10.29 22.96 -18.33
N GLU A 492 -10.75 21.92 -19.00
CA GLU A 492 -9.97 20.71 -19.29
C GLU A 492 -8.80 21.08 -20.22
N GLN A 493 -7.58 20.85 -19.74
CA GLN A 493 -6.33 21.13 -20.48
C GLN A 493 -5.76 19.88 -21.13
N PHE A 494 -5.95 18.73 -20.50
CA PHE A 494 -5.48 17.43 -20.96
C PHE A 494 -6.30 16.32 -20.31
N GLU A 495 -6.53 15.23 -21.04
CA GLU A 495 -7.19 14.05 -20.50
C GLU A 495 -6.65 12.80 -21.17
N ILE A 496 -6.36 11.79 -20.34
CA ILE A 496 -6.15 10.41 -20.77
C ILE A 496 -7.24 9.51 -20.22
N LYS A 497 -7.65 8.57 -21.06
CA LYS A 497 -8.51 7.45 -20.72
C LYS A 497 -7.70 6.17 -20.70
N ILE A 498 -7.80 5.41 -19.61
CA ILE A 498 -7.10 4.14 -19.44
C ILE A 498 -8.14 3.00 -19.37
N PRO A 499 -8.00 1.89 -20.12
CA PRO A 499 -8.95 0.78 -20.12
C PRO A 499 -8.76 -0.16 -18.92
N ALA A 500 -8.61 0.43 -17.73
CA ALA A 500 -8.44 -0.24 -16.45
C ALA A 500 -8.88 0.71 -15.33
N ASN A 501 -9.09 0.15 -14.14
CA ASN A 501 -9.28 0.98 -12.96
C ASN A 501 -7.92 1.38 -12.37
N ILE A 502 -7.80 2.67 -12.06
CA ILE A 502 -6.60 3.31 -11.55
C ILE A 502 -6.88 3.78 -10.13
N TYR A 503 -6.05 3.37 -9.18
CA TYR A 503 -6.22 3.70 -7.78
C TYR A 503 -6.04 5.21 -7.58
N ARG A 504 -4.85 5.71 -7.95
CA ARG A 504 -4.45 7.12 -7.88
C ARG A 504 -3.56 7.50 -9.07
N ALA A 505 -3.43 8.80 -9.32
CA ALA A 505 -2.52 9.30 -10.34
C ALA A 505 -1.89 10.61 -9.94
N GLU A 506 -0.64 10.80 -10.33
CA GLU A 506 0.25 11.84 -9.82
C GLU A 506 1.01 12.50 -10.98
N MET A 507 1.13 13.83 -10.98
CA MET A 507 1.86 14.54 -12.03
C MET A 507 3.26 14.93 -11.55
N ILE A 508 4.26 14.15 -11.97
CA ILE A 508 5.63 14.28 -11.48
C ILE A 508 6.54 14.86 -12.57
N ASP A 509 7.31 15.88 -12.19
CA ASP A 509 8.45 16.36 -12.96
C ASP A 509 9.65 15.45 -12.70
N VAL A 510 9.99 14.59 -13.67
CA VAL A 510 11.04 13.59 -13.51
C VAL A 510 12.44 14.21 -13.34
N SER A 511 12.64 15.48 -13.69
CA SER A 511 13.91 16.18 -13.45
C SER A 511 14.18 16.48 -11.98
N LYS A 512 13.14 16.40 -11.13
CA LYS A 512 13.26 16.53 -9.68
C LYS A 512 13.57 15.20 -8.98
N THR A 513 13.60 14.10 -9.74
CA THR A 513 13.91 12.78 -9.17
C THR A 513 15.41 12.61 -9.01
N THR A 514 15.83 11.80 -8.04
CA THR A 514 17.25 11.56 -7.77
C THR A 514 17.61 10.11 -8.00
N MET A 515 18.89 9.86 -8.33
CA MET A 515 19.45 8.53 -8.26
C MET A 515 19.78 8.20 -6.81
N THR A 516 19.47 7.00 -6.37
CA THR A 516 20.05 6.49 -5.14
C THR A 516 21.51 6.12 -5.39
N PRO A 517 22.43 6.39 -4.44
CA PRO A 517 23.79 5.85 -4.53
C PRO A 517 23.78 4.34 -4.80
N LEU A 518 24.78 3.84 -5.53
CA LEU A 518 24.94 2.41 -5.84
C LEU A 518 25.41 1.62 -4.60
N GLU A 519 24.59 1.65 -3.55
CA GLU A 519 24.76 1.01 -2.26
C GLU A 519 23.53 0.17 -1.97
N SER A 520 23.70 -0.95 -1.25
CA SER A 520 22.58 -1.83 -0.92
C SER A 520 21.48 -1.11 -0.15
N GLY A 521 20.23 -1.37 -0.54
CA GLY A 521 19.05 -0.95 0.19
C GLY A 521 18.92 -1.65 1.53
N ARG A 522 18.06 -1.11 2.39
CA ARG A 522 17.89 -1.55 3.79
C ARG A 522 16.46 -2.00 4.07
N LEU A 523 16.31 -3.12 4.78
CA LEU A 523 15.07 -3.46 5.45
C LEU A 523 15.04 -2.74 6.81
N LEU A 524 13.98 -1.99 7.07
CA LEU A 524 13.75 -1.23 8.29
C LEU A 524 12.44 -1.65 8.95
N GLY A 525 12.29 -1.36 10.25
CA GLY A 525 11.11 -1.71 11.01
C GLY A 525 10.99 -3.21 11.32
N SER A 526 9.77 -3.64 11.61
CA SER A 526 9.41 -5.04 11.86
C SER A 526 7.91 -5.23 11.62
N LEU A 527 7.50 -6.46 11.29
CA LEU A 527 6.09 -6.86 11.27
C LEU A 527 5.50 -7.04 12.68
N GLY A 528 6.34 -6.97 13.72
CA GLY A 528 5.97 -7.30 15.10
C GLY A 528 5.82 -8.80 15.31
N VAL A 529 5.51 -9.23 16.53
CA VAL A 529 5.24 -10.64 16.83
C VAL A 529 3.81 -10.98 16.39
N THR A 530 3.65 -11.93 15.47
CA THR A 530 2.33 -12.43 15.08
C THR A 530 1.64 -13.10 16.26
N ALA A 531 0.38 -12.78 16.50
CA ALA A 531 -0.42 -13.41 17.54
C ALA A 531 -0.51 -14.93 17.33
N TYR A 532 -0.38 -15.69 18.43
CA TYR A 532 -0.43 -17.15 18.40
C TYR A 532 -1.17 -17.70 19.61
N GLN A 533 -1.71 -18.91 19.44
CA GLN A 533 -2.24 -19.74 20.51
C GLN A 533 -1.16 -20.68 21.05
N THR A 534 -1.37 -21.12 22.27
CA THR A 534 -0.57 -22.14 22.96
C THR A 534 -1.40 -23.39 23.18
N GLU A 535 -0.78 -24.48 23.63
CA GLU A 535 -1.55 -25.70 23.95
C GLU A 535 -2.55 -25.51 25.11
N ASP A 536 -2.39 -24.48 25.95
CA ASP A 536 -3.34 -24.17 27.02
C ASP A 536 -4.65 -23.60 26.47
N ASP A 537 -4.64 -23.10 25.23
CA ASP A 537 -5.84 -22.61 24.52
C ASP A 537 -6.62 -23.74 23.84
N LEU A 538 -6.05 -24.95 23.75
CA LEU A 538 -6.66 -26.11 23.11
C LEU A 538 -7.53 -26.93 24.07
N GLU A 539 -8.62 -27.51 23.56
CA GLU A 539 -9.47 -28.46 24.32
C GLU A 539 -8.70 -29.73 24.76
N SER A 540 -7.64 -30.09 24.03
CA SER A 540 -6.77 -31.22 24.34
C SER A 540 -5.35 -30.98 23.84
N LYS A 541 -4.35 -31.44 24.62
CA LYS A 541 -2.93 -31.35 24.24
C LYS A 541 -2.62 -32.06 22.93
N LEU A 542 -1.69 -31.48 22.17
CA LEU A 542 -1.20 -32.07 20.92
C LEU A 542 -0.31 -33.28 21.22
N LYS A 543 -0.51 -34.37 20.48
CA LYS A 543 0.26 -35.59 20.62
C LYS A 543 1.19 -35.78 19.43
N PHE A 544 2.35 -35.14 19.47
CA PHE A 544 3.33 -35.17 18.38
C PHE A 544 3.82 -36.58 18.00
N SER A 545 3.79 -37.54 18.94
CA SER A 545 4.10 -38.96 18.67
C SER A 545 3.05 -39.67 17.82
N GLU A 546 1.83 -39.14 17.74
CA GLU A 546 0.72 -39.65 16.92
C GLU A 546 0.61 -38.90 15.57
N ALA A 547 1.47 -37.90 15.32
CA ALA A 547 1.46 -37.10 14.09
C ALA A 547 1.71 -37.97 12.85
N GLN A 548 0.84 -37.83 11.84
CA GLN A 548 1.01 -38.53 10.57
C GLN A 548 1.94 -37.72 9.66
N PRO A 549 2.80 -38.36 8.85
CA PRO A 549 3.57 -37.61 7.87
C PRO A 549 2.65 -36.96 6.84
N ILE A 550 3.00 -35.77 6.36
CA ILE A 550 2.29 -35.12 5.26
C ILE A 550 2.27 -36.03 4.02
N GLU A 551 1.08 -36.22 3.44
CA GLU A 551 0.86 -37.02 2.23
C GLU A 551 0.97 -36.15 0.97
N GLU A 552 1.24 -36.78 -0.18
CA GLU A 552 1.49 -36.10 -1.47
C GLU A 552 0.32 -35.20 -1.90
N GLU A 553 -0.92 -35.61 -1.66
CA GLU A 553 -2.10 -34.82 -2.02
C GLU A 553 -2.19 -33.49 -1.23
N LEU A 554 -1.91 -33.52 0.08
CA LEU A 554 -1.93 -32.30 0.90
C LEU A 554 -0.70 -31.45 0.63
N ALA A 555 0.48 -32.07 0.46
CA ALA A 555 1.71 -31.37 0.10
C ALA A 555 1.61 -30.62 -1.24
N ALA A 556 0.82 -31.12 -2.19
CA ALA A 556 0.56 -30.42 -3.45
C ALA A 556 -0.34 -29.18 -3.32
N LYS A 557 -1.06 -29.04 -2.20
CA LYS A 557 -2.00 -27.94 -1.93
C LYS A 557 -1.49 -26.95 -0.90
N LEU A 558 -0.41 -27.28 -0.18
CA LEU A 558 0.10 -26.53 0.96
C LEU A 558 1.61 -26.33 0.81
N THR A 559 2.02 -25.06 0.75
CA THR A 559 3.42 -24.66 0.66
C THR A 559 3.76 -23.77 1.84
N LEU A 560 4.89 -24.04 2.50
CA LEU A 560 5.51 -23.15 3.47
C LEU A 560 6.83 -22.66 2.91
N THR A 561 6.95 -21.35 2.80
CA THR A 561 8.20 -20.65 2.48
C THR A 561 8.58 -19.72 3.62
N GLN A 562 9.85 -19.30 3.62
CA GLN A 562 10.36 -18.25 4.48
C GLN A 562 10.96 -17.15 3.60
N GLU A 563 10.76 -15.91 4.00
CA GLU A 563 11.50 -14.73 3.55
C GLU A 563 12.36 -14.22 4.72
N GLN A 564 13.16 -13.17 4.49
CA GLN A 564 14.08 -12.63 5.50
C GLN A 564 13.44 -12.24 6.86
N ASP A 565 12.15 -11.87 6.87
CA ASP A 565 11.43 -11.35 8.05
C ASP A 565 10.14 -12.11 8.39
N ARG A 566 9.79 -13.18 7.65
CA ARG A 566 8.52 -13.91 7.85
C ARG A 566 8.49 -15.31 7.26
N LEU A 567 7.57 -16.12 7.76
CA LEU A 567 7.06 -17.34 7.18
C LEU A 567 5.76 -17.08 6.41
N MET A 568 5.56 -17.81 5.33
CA MET A 568 4.38 -17.74 4.48
C MET A 568 3.78 -19.12 4.27
N VAL A 569 2.54 -19.30 4.73
CA VAL A 569 1.73 -20.47 4.44
C VAL A 569 0.82 -20.14 3.27
N THR A 570 1.01 -20.82 2.14
CA THR A 570 0.09 -20.78 0.99
C THR A 570 -0.67 -22.09 0.90
N ALA A 571 -1.99 -22.04 1.02
CA ALA A 571 -2.83 -23.24 1.04
C ALA A 571 -4.03 -23.12 0.10
N THR A 572 -4.30 -24.14 -0.71
CA THR A 572 -5.55 -24.23 -1.51
C THR A 572 -6.51 -25.20 -0.83
N LEU A 573 -7.48 -24.65 -0.12
CA LEU A 573 -8.37 -25.39 0.79
C LEU A 573 -9.84 -25.24 0.38
N ASN A 574 -10.69 -26.19 0.80
CA ASN A 574 -12.14 -26.04 0.66
C ASN A 574 -12.69 -25.14 1.77
N LYS A 575 -13.86 -24.54 1.55
CA LYS A 575 -14.51 -23.59 2.48
C LYS A 575 -14.68 -24.06 3.93
N HIS A 576 -14.72 -25.38 4.17
CA HIS A 576 -14.91 -25.96 5.52
C HIS A 576 -13.66 -26.60 6.10
N ASP A 577 -12.56 -26.59 5.35
CA ASP A 577 -11.29 -27.07 5.86
C ASP A 577 -10.74 -26.07 6.87
N ASN A 578 -10.15 -26.59 7.95
CA ASN A 578 -9.42 -25.80 8.94
C ASN A 578 -7.95 -26.21 8.91
N LEU A 579 -7.07 -25.21 8.95
CA LEU A 579 -5.64 -25.40 8.94
C LEU A 579 -5.01 -24.51 10.01
N ASP A 580 -4.18 -25.09 10.87
CA ASP A 580 -3.30 -24.34 11.75
C ASP A 580 -1.85 -24.67 11.39
N LEU A 581 -0.98 -23.65 11.33
CA LEU A 581 0.47 -23.84 11.34
C LEU A 581 0.93 -23.98 12.78
N ILE A 582 1.66 -25.06 13.07
CA ILE A 582 2.18 -25.35 14.40
C ILE A 582 3.71 -25.36 14.34
N LEU A 583 4.32 -24.48 15.11
CA LEU A 583 5.76 -24.46 15.32
C LEU A 583 6.06 -25.01 16.71
N ALA A 584 6.87 -26.07 16.77
CA ALA A 584 7.18 -26.74 18.03
C ALA A 584 8.69 -26.91 18.25
N LYS A 585 9.11 -26.69 19.50
CA LYS A 585 10.44 -27.04 20.04
C LYS A 585 10.25 -27.66 21.43
N GLU A 586 11.35 -28.11 22.05
CA GLU A 586 11.32 -28.95 23.28
C GLU A 586 10.36 -28.44 24.36
N GLU A 587 10.39 -27.14 24.67
CA GLU A 587 9.61 -26.51 25.74
C GLU A 587 8.51 -25.56 25.26
N GLU A 588 8.34 -25.36 23.94
CA GLU A 588 7.45 -24.33 23.40
C GLU A 588 6.69 -24.82 22.18
N VAL A 589 5.39 -24.51 22.14
CA VAL A 589 4.53 -24.75 20.98
C VAL A 589 3.77 -23.46 20.71
N ARG A 590 3.81 -23.04 19.45
CA ARG A 590 3.02 -21.91 18.94
C ARG A 590 2.12 -22.39 17.83
N ILE A 591 0.85 -22.00 17.91
CA ILE A 591 -0.21 -22.40 17.00
C ILE A 591 -0.73 -21.14 16.34
N TYR A 592 -0.63 -21.09 15.02
CA TYR A 592 -1.09 -19.98 14.19
C TYR A 592 -2.28 -20.45 13.37
N PRO A 593 -3.51 -20.07 13.76
CA PRO A 593 -4.69 -20.39 12.98
C PRO A 593 -4.61 -19.73 11.60
N VAL A 594 -4.75 -20.50 10.53
CA VAL A 594 -4.83 -19.96 9.18
C VAL A 594 -6.28 -19.58 8.92
N GLN A 595 -6.56 -18.28 8.76
CA GLN A 595 -7.92 -17.84 8.47
C GLN A 595 -8.34 -18.32 7.08
N THR A 596 -9.45 -19.05 7.03
CA THR A 596 -10.02 -19.58 5.77
C THR A 596 -11.17 -18.72 5.23
N ASP A 597 -11.67 -17.77 6.03
CA ASP A 597 -12.70 -16.82 5.63
C ASP A 597 -12.03 -15.50 5.22
N THR A 598 -11.95 -15.26 3.91
CA THR A 598 -11.36 -14.04 3.34
C THR A 598 -12.48 -13.07 2.98
N GLN A 599 -12.29 -11.79 3.31
CA GLN A 599 -13.19 -10.75 2.83
C GLN A 599 -12.79 -10.32 1.42
N PRO A 600 -13.75 -10.05 0.53
CA PRO A 600 -13.44 -9.54 -0.79
C PRO A 600 -12.86 -8.12 -0.69
N GLY A 601 -11.71 -7.89 -1.33
CA GLY A 601 -11.12 -6.55 -1.41
C GLY A 601 -11.97 -5.60 -2.22
N MET A 602 -12.29 -4.43 -1.64
CA MET A 602 -13.06 -3.39 -2.31
C MET A 602 -12.18 -2.56 -3.25
N CYS A 603 -11.10 -1.99 -2.72
CA CYS A 603 -10.26 -1.03 -3.43
C CYS A 603 -9.29 -1.70 -4.40
N VAL A 604 -8.74 -2.85 -3.98
CA VAL A 604 -7.81 -3.63 -4.80
C VAL A 604 -8.19 -5.11 -4.82
N ALA A 605 -8.05 -5.75 -5.97
CA ALA A 605 -8.10 -7.21 -6.07
C ALA A 605 -6.67 -7.73 -6.25
N VAL A 606 -6.17 -8.56 -5.32
CA VAL A 606 -4.74 -8.92 -5.30
C VAL A 606 -4.48 -10.40 -5.49
N PHE A 607 -3.29 -10.66 -6.05
CA PHE A 607 -2.56 -11.93 -6.06
C PHE A 607 -3.34 -13.17 -6.56
N ASN A 608 -4.21 -13.00 -7.55
CA ASN A 608 -4.89 -14.11 -8.24
C ASN A 608 -5.53 -15.13 -7.28
N GLN A 609 -6.21 -14.67 -6.23
CA GLN A 609 -7.05 -15.58 -5.47
C GLN A 609 -8.17 -16.09 -6.38
N PRO A 610 -8.36 -17.42 -6.52
CA PRO A 610 -9.43 -17.96 -7.34
C PRO A 610 -10.77 -17.42 -6.82
N LYS A 611 -11.57 -16.79 -7.69
CA LYS A 611 -12.99 -16.53 -7.42
C LYS A 611 -13.79 -17.83 -7.55
N SER A 612 -13.47 -18.84 -6.75
CA SER A 612 -14.25 -20.08 -6.66
C SER A 612 -15.04 -20.07 -5.35
N PRO A 613 -16.37 -20.31 -5.37
CA PRO A 613 -17.18 -20.35 -4.16
C PRO A 613 -16.82 -21.54 -3.22
N ASP A 614 -16.10 -22.54 -3.74
CA ASP A 614 -15.84 -23.81 -3.05
C ASP A 614 -14.37 -24.00 -2.66
N VAL A 615 -13.43 -23.25 -3.27
CA VAL A 615 -11.98 -23.42 -3.10
C VAL A 615 -11.32 -22.05 -2.94
N ALA A 616 -10.61 -21.83 -1.84
CA ALA A 616 -9.86 -20.61 -1.58
C ALA A 616 -8.35 -20.90 -1.57
N THR A 617 -7.56 -20.06 -2.24
CA THR A 617 -6.11 -19.99 -2.03
C THR A 617 -5.86 -18.96 -0.94
N LEU A 618 -5.41 -19.44 0.21
CA LEU A 618 -5.15 -18.66 1.41
C LEU A 618 -3.65 -18.39 1.50
N ILE A 619 -3.31 -17.17 1.91
CA ILE A 619 -1.96 -16.78 2.25
C ILE A 619 -2.03 -16.27 3.69
N GLN A 620 -1.38 -16.97 4.60
CA GLN A 620 -1.18 -16.53 5.98
C GLN A 620 0.29 -16.24 6.18
N THR A 621 0.59 -15.08 6.74
CA THR A 621 1.95 -14.72 7.13
C THR A 621 2.14 -14.86 8.62
N VAL A 622 3.34 -15.29 9.02
CA VAL A 622 3.80 -15.32 10.40
C VAL A 622 5.14 -14.63 10.45
N SER A 623 5.25 -13.54 11.20
CA SER A 623 6.49 -12.81 11.39
C SER A 623 7.57 -13.73 11.97
N ALA A 624 8.81 -13.54 11.53
CA ALA A 624 9.97 -14.21 12.07
C ALA A 624 10.34 -13.72 13.49
N GLU A 625 9.82 -12.55 13.90
CA GLU A 625 10.11 -11.96 15.19
C GLU A 625 9.68 -12.88 16.35
N GLY A 626 10.61 -13.14 17.26
CA GLY A 626 10.41 -14.03 18.41
C GLY A 626 10.42 -15.52 18.07
N LEU A 627 10.75 -15.91 16.83
CA LEU A 627 10.92 -17.30 16.41
C LEU A 627 12.38 -17.75 16.32
N ASP A 628 13.22 -17.37 17.28
CA ASP A 628 14.64 -17.73 17.30
C ASP A 628 14.87 -19.24 17.43
N GLY A 629 15.88 -19.75 16.71
CA GLY A 629 16.35 -21.13 16.81
C GLY A 629 15.65 -22.10 15.86
N THR A 630 15.66 -23.39 16.21
CA THR A 630 15.14 -24.46 15.36
C THR A 630 13.72 -24.85 15.76
N TRP A 631 12.79 -24.71 14.82
CA TRP A 631 11.39 -25.08 15.00
C TRP A 631 11.00 -26.23 14.09
N HIS A 632 10.36 -27.25 14.67
CA HIS A 632 9.76 -28.33 13.90
C HIS A 632 8.37 -27.91 13.43
N VAL A 633 8.12 -28.09 12.14
CA VAL A 633 6.89 -27.65 11.50
C VAL A 633 5.86 -28.79 11.51
N TYR A 634 4.68 -28.48 12.02
CA TYR A 634 3.50 -29.33 12.01
C TYR A 634 2.31 -28.55 11.45
N TYR A 635 1.31 -29.28 10.97
CA TYR A 635 0.00 -28.72 10.64
C TYR A 635 -1.07 -29.43 11.45
N GLN A 636 -2.10 -28.69 11.86
CA GLN A 636 -3.36 -29.29 12.26
C GLN A 636 -4.37 -29.06 11.14
N PHE A 637 -4.66 -30.11 10.37
CA PHE A 637 -5.60 -30.06 9.26
C PHE A 637 -6.86 -30.86 9.62
N ASN A 638 -8.01 -30.21 9.69
CA ASN A 638 -9.29 -30.85 10.05
C ASN A 638 -9.20 -31.72 11.33
N LYS A 639 -8.53 -31.19 12.36
CA LYS A 639 -8.24 -31.83 13.66
C LYS A 639 -7.22 -32.97 13.64
N GLN A 640 -6.64 -33.29 12.49
CA GLN A 640 -5.55 -34.26 12.38
C GLN A 640 -4.19 -33.55 12.47
N LEU A 641 -3.32 -34.02 13.37
CA LEU A 641 -1.95 -33.53 13.48
C LEU A 641 -1.05 -34.19 12.43
N ILE A 642 -0.35 -33.35 11.67
CA ILE A 642 0.46 -33.73 10.51
C ILE A 642 1.88 -33.21 10.70
N ASP A 643 2.89 -34.08 10.58
CA ASP A 643 4.30 -33.68 10.49
C ASP A 643 4.58 -33.21 9.06
N ALA A 644 4.90 -31.92 8.91
CA ALA A 644 5.22 -31.30 7.62
C ALA A 644 6.52 -31.86 7.00
N ARG A 645 7.32 -32.62 7.78
CA ARG A 645 8.68 -33.02 7.45
C ARG A 645 9.58 -31.83 7.11
N GLN A 646 9.32 -30.71 7.77
CA GLN A 646 10.06 -29.47 7.59
C GLN A 646 10.58 -28.93 8.93
N ILE A 647 11.66 -28.17 8.84
CA ILE A 647 12.28 -27.45 9.94
C ILE A 647 12.49 -26.00 9.52
N TYR A 648 12.02 -25.08 10.35
CA TYR A 648 12.31 -23.66 10.24
C TYR A 648 13.51 -23.31 11.13
N ARG A 649 14.41 -22.45 10.63
CA ARG A 649 15.58 -21.97 11.37
C ARG A 649 15.70 -20.47 11.16
N ASN A 650 15.67 -19.72 12.25
CA ASN A 650 15.89 -18.27 12.30
C ASN A 650 17.09 -17.95 13.18
#